data_AF-A0A7C6LUH1-F1
#
_entry.id   AF-A0A7C6LUH1-F1
#
_cell.length_a   1.000
_cell.length_b   1.000
_cell.length_c   1.000
_cell.angle_alpha   90.00
_cell.angle_beta   90.00
_cell.angle_gamma   90.00
#
_symmetry.space_group_name_H-M   'P 1'
#
loop_
_entity.id
_entity.type
_entity.pdbx_description
1 polymer ?
#
loop_
_entity_poly.entity_id
_entity_poly.type
_entity_poly.pdbx_seq_one_letter_code
_entity_poly.pdbx_strand_id
1 'polypeptide(L)'
;MSRPALRRLLALLALLVATFGLGAGTAGAWGTHTPSQSDATGATVLIGTGGLIWSDLSPTTTPHLWGLVRDGSAAALVVRSVNTSTCPVDAWLHVSAGARAAPPNADGGLRRASWMPCPAPGPVADGKVSGWDEYVSAAEELRFNARLGSLGDAAADQGVCISAVGPGAPLGAARSDGGVDHVSEFDPATLPAALTQCPITLVDIGSLSQNLIDDERSDRLAQIDERVGAVLAAAPAGANVIVASMADDGRQSRLRIALAKGPDFGAGILLSPSTRQPALIINNDLPTSLLGLTGLTVPRALNGGVISSDPAPINSEELAQERFQDLIDYDLASFKIRSLVPTFFQTFIWGQLVIYLLVLLVWKGKLGSEHTRGRWLDLARVVAVTAASVPAATFLANILPWWRSSQPMIAIVAAVALWTAIIAVLALAGPWGRSALGPVMVVSTVTVLVIGLDVMTGSRLQLSSLMGLQPAIGGRYFGMGNVPFALFATSAVLIATVVANAFLTAGRRRAAAWSVALILGAALVVNGAPMWGADAGGPLALPVAIAFFVLTLLGIKVTLRRWLLLLLGTGVVFLAVAFLDSLRPPDQQSHLGMFAESILDGTALDIVIRKAEQNWGVLTTNYSMTFLVPFALAFVIYVLARETSWGSRALQRSFDRFPALRPGLLTLLVALTLGFFVNDSGVAIPAVGATIAVPLLIAINVWVLRHEVVAPVDEP
;
A
#
# COMPACT_ATOMS: atom_id res chain seq x y z
N MET A 1 9.94 -29.84 -26.02
CA MET A 1 9.41 -30.35 -24.73
C MET A 1 8.85 -31.75 -24.97
N SER A 2 9.13 -32.72 -24.12
CA SER A 2 8.51 -34.06 -24.23
C SER A 2 7.02 -33.99 -23.81
N ARG A 3 6.17 -34.87 -24.36
CA ARG A 3 4.74 -34.99 -23.96
C ARG A 3 4.49 -35.00 -22.43
N PRO A 4 5.32 -35.65 -21.57
CA PRO A 4 5.15 -35.58 -20.12
C PRO A 4 5.42 -34.18 -19.52
N ALA A 5 6.34 -33.41 -20.10
CA ALA A 5 6.59 -32.03 -19.63
C ALA A 5 5.40 -31.11 -19.93
N LEU A 6 4.73 -31.29 -21.08
CA LEU A 6 3.51 -30.57 -21.43
C LEU A 6 2.35 -30.93 -20.49
N ARG A 7 2.19 -32.22 -20.13
CA ARG A 7 1.18 -32.66 -19.15
C ARG A 7 1.41 -32.05 -17.76
N ARG A 8 2.67 -31.99 -17.29
CA ARG A 8 3.01 -31.35 -16.01
C ARG A 8 2.75 -29.84 -16.02
N LEU A 9 3.03 -29.17 -17.13
CA LEU A 9 2.72 -27.74 -17.32
C LEU A 9 1.21 -27.49 -17.31
N LEU A 10 0.43 -28.33 -18.00
CA LEU A 10 -1.03 -28.24 -17.99
C LEU A 10 -1.64 -28.55 -16.62
N ALA A 11 -1.06 -29.48 -15.87
CA ALA A 11 -1.47 -29.76 -14.49
C ALA A 11 -1.17 -28.57 -13.56
N LEU A 12 -0.01 -27.92 -13.72
CA LEU A 12 0.32 -26.68 -13.00
C LEU A 12 -0.63 -25.54 -13.38
N LEU A 13 -0.97 -25.40 -14.66
CA LEU A 13 -1.95 -24.41 -15.13
C LEU A 13 -3.34 -24.68 -14.53
N ALA A 14 -3.79 -25.93 -14.57
CA ALA A 14 -5.07 -26.34 -13.99
C ALA A 14 -5.08 -26.12 -12.48
N LEU A 15 -3.97 -26.41 -11.79
CA LEU A 15 -3.82 -26.12 -10.36
C LEU A 15 -3.88 -24.62 -10.10
N LEU A 16 -3.19 -23.80 -10.89
CA LEU A 16 -3.14 -22.34 -10.73
C LEU A 16 -4.53 -21.71 -10.95
N VAL A 17 -5.22 -22.12 -12.02
CA VAL A 17 -6.61 -21.71 -12.30
C VAL A 17 -7.57 -22.24 -11.23
N ALA A 18 -7.39 -23.47 -10.75
CA ALA A 18 -8.19 -24.04 -9.67
C ALA A 18 -7.95 -23.32 -8.34
N THR A 19 -6.71 -22.94 -8.00
CA THR A 19 -6.41 -22.15 -6.79
C THR A 19 -7.05 -20.77 -6.85
N PHE A 20 -7.06 -20.10 -8.01
CA PHE A 20 -7.78 -18.84 -8.18
C PHE A 20 -9.30 -19.03 -8.17
N GLY A 21 -9.82 -20.13 -8.72
CA GLY A 21 -11.25 -20.46 -8.69
C GLY A 21 -11.77 -20.87 -7.31
N LEU A 22 -10.94 -21.55 -6.49
CA LEU A 22 -11.28 -21.95 -5.12
C LEU A 22 -11.20 -20.77 -4.14
N GLY A 23 -10.25 -19.84 -4.34
CA GLY A 23 -10.18 -18.61 -3.54
C GLY A 23 -11.37 -17.65 -3.74
N ALA A 24 -12.14 -17.81 -4.83
CA ALA A 24 -13.43 -17.14 -5.00
C ALA A 24 -14.52 -17.66 -4.02
N GLY A 25 -14.36 -18.88 -3.50
CA GLY A 25 -15.30 -19.51 -2.55
C GLY A 25 -14.98 -19.23 -1.08
N THR A 26 -13.82 -18.64 -0.76
CA THR A 26 -13.39 -18.30 0.60
C THR A 26 -13.21 -16.81 0.80
N ALA A 27 -13.93 -15.98 0.03
CA ALA A 27 -14.14 -14.58 0.42
C ALA A 27 -14.87 -14.62 1.76
N GLY A 28 -14.10 -14.66 2.85
CA GLY A 28 -14.58 -14.34 4.18
C GLY A 28 -15.24 -12.99 3.99
N ALA A 29 -16.56 -12.99 4.06
CA ALA A 29 -17.31 -11.77 4.10
C ALA A 29 -16.63 -10.97 5.21
N TRP A 30 -15.97 -9.89 4.83
CA TRP A 30 -15.97 -8.71 5.67
C TRP A 30 -17.45 -8.40 5.75
N GLY A 31 -18.13 -9.06 6.68
CA GLY A 31 -19.53 -8.83 6.93
C GLY A 31 -19.57 -7.34 7.13
N THR A 32 -20.29 -6.65 6.26
CA THR A 32 -20.78 -5.33 6.58
C THR A 32 -21.52 -5.54 7.90
N HIS A 33 -20.82 -5.34 9.02
CA HIS A 33 -21.45 -5.06 10.28
C HIS A 33 -22.07 -3.70 10.01
N THR A 34 -23.26 -3.74 9.43
CA THR A 34 -24.21 -2.67 9.61
C THR A 34 -24.30 -2.57 11.12
N PRO A 35 -23.84 -1.46 11.73
CA PRO A 35 -24.04 -1.29 13.16
C PRO A 35 -25.51 -1.58 13.39
N SER A 36 -25.81 -2.47 14.33
CA SER A 36 -27.19 -2.63 14.74
C SER A 36 -27.69 -1.23 15.00
N GLN A 37 -28.82 -0.86 14.40
CA GLN A 37 -29.61 0.27 14.86
C GLN A 37 -30.12 -0.08 16.27
N SER A 38 -29.20 -0.24 17.24
CA SER A 38 -29.48 0.09 18.61
C SER A 38 -29.61 1.59 18.62
N ASP A 39 -30.69 2.09 19.21
CA ASP A 39 -30.98 3.51 19.36
C ASP A 39 -29.72 4.28 19.80
N ALA A 40 -28.98 4.84 18.83
CA ALA A 40 -27.74 5.56 19.07
C ALA A 40 -28.11 6.94 19.61
N THR A 41 -28.35 7.00 20.92
CA THR A 41 -28.65 8.23 21.67
C THR A 41 -27.54 8.55 22.67
N GLY A 42 -26.33 8.03 22.48
CA GLY A 42 -25.19 8.21 23.38
C GLY A 42 -24.27 9.36 22.97
N ALA A 43 -23.74 10.09 23.95
CA ALA A 43 -22.69 11.08 23.71
C ALA A 43 -21.40 10.38 23.21
N THR A 44 -20.63 11.04 22.36
CA THR A 44 -19.32 10.55 21.91
C THR A 44 -18.22 11.54 22.26
N VAL A 45 -17.18 11.07 22.93
CA VAL A 45 -16.04 11.86 23.40
C VAL A 45 -14.77 11.38 22.69
N LEU A 46 -14.11 12.28 21.96
CA LEU A 46 -12.78 12.05 21.39
C LEU A 46 -11.72 12.73 22.24
N ILE A 47 -10.88 11.94 22.90
CA ILE A 47 -9.69 12.37 23.60
C ILE A 47 -8.51 12.31 22.62
N GLY A 48 -8.13 13.47 22.10
CA GLY A 48 -7.00 13.65 21.21
C GLY A 48 -5.70 13.89 21.98
N THR A 49 -4.65 13.18 21.57
CA THR A 49 -3.27 13.39 22.01
C THR A 49 -2.31 13.18 20.85
N GLY A 50 -1.00 13.19 21.10
CA GLY A 50 0.03 12.89 20.10
C GLY A 50 1.28 12.28 20.73
N GLY A 51 2.05 11.55 19.94
CA GLY A 51 3.36 11.06 20.35
C GLY A 51 3.37 9.76 21.17
N LEU A 52 2.23 9.32 21.71
CA LEU A 52 2.12 8.04 22.42
C LEU A 52 2.39 6.85 21.51
N ILE A 53 3.07 5.83 22.05
CA ILE A 53 3.34 4.53 21.43
C ILE A 53 3.05 3.38 22.38
N TRP A 54 2.92 2.16 21.83
CA TRP A 54 2.53 0.99 22.62
C TRP A 54 3.45 0.71 23.82
N SER A 55 4.76 0.97 23.72
CA SER A 55 5.66 0.76 24.86
C SER A 55 5.57 1.85 25.95
N ASP A 56 4.77 2.90 25.76
CA ASP A 56 4.47 3.87 26.83
C ASP A 56 3.32 3.36 27.75
N LEU A 57 2.62 2.29 27.37
CA LEU A 57 1.49 1.74 28.10
C LEU A 57 1.94 0.65 29.07
N SER A 58 1.55 0.76 30.34
CA SER A 58 1.76 -0.31 31.32
C SER A 58 0.71 -0.25 32.44
N PRO A 59 0.44 -1.39 33.11
CA PRO A 59 -0.50 -1.43 34.23
C PRO A 59 -0.12 -0.51 35.41
N THR A 60 1.15 -0.14 35.56
CA THR A 60 1.66 0.59 36.72
C THR A 60 1.91 2.07 36.45
N THR A 61 2.42 2.42 35.25
CA THR A 61 2.77 3.81 34.91
C THR A 61 1.62 4.55 34.24
N THR A 62 0.77 3.84 33.51
CA THR A 62 -0.36 4.42 32.76
C THR A 62 -1.61 3.56 32.95
N PRO A 63 -2.10 3.43 34.21
CA PRO A 63 -3.20 2.54 34.55
C PRO A 63 -4.50 2.87 33.83
N HIS A 64 -4.77 4.14 33.50
CA HIS A 64 -6.01 4.51 32.81
C HIS A 64 -5.98 4.06 31.34
N LEU A 65 -4.87 4.29 30.63
CA LEU A 65 -4.67 3.78 29.27
C LEU A 65 -4.62 2.25 29.25
N TRP A 66 -3.98 1.61 30.23
CA TRP A 66 -3.98 0.15 30.35
C TRP A 66 -5.39 -0.42 30.54
N GLY A 67 -6.22 0.21 31.38
CA GLY A 67 -7.60 -0.18 31.58
C GLY A 67 -8.42 -0.16 30.28
N LEU A 68 -8.15 0.77 29.38
CA LEU A 68 -8.78 0.81 28.06
C LEU A 68 -8.30 -0.30 27.12
N VAL A 69 -7.03 -0.71 27.19
CA VAL A 69 -6.53 -1.89 26.44
C VAL A 69 -7.18 -3.17 26.94
N ARG A 70 -7.36 -3.30 28.26
CA ARG A 70 -7.94 -4.49 28.90
C ARG A 70 -9.43 -4.61 28.64
N ASP A 71 -10.18 -3.54 28.88
CA ASP A 71 -11.66 -3.55 28.86
C ASP A 71 -12.28 -3.06 27.56
N GLY A 72 -11.51 -2.37 26.72
CA GLY A 72 -11.97 -1.73 25.50
C GLY A 72 -11.39 -2.36 24.24
N SER A 73 -11.63 -1.69 23.12
CA SER A 73 -11.14 -2.08 21.81
C SER A 73 -9.90 -1.28 21.45
N ALA A 74 -8.87 -1.96 20.94
CA ALA A 74 -7.60 -1.34 20.60
C ALA A 74 -7.23 -1.50 19.12
N ALA A 75 -6.58 -0.48 18.55
CA ALA A 75 -5.97 -0.56 17.22
C ALA A 75 -4.76 0.36 17.09
N ALA A 76 -3.87 0.00 16.17
CA ALA A 76 -2.87 0.90 15.65
C ALA A 76 -3.54 2.02 14.82
N LEU A 77 -3.09 3.25 15.01
CA LEU A 77 -3.60 4.44 14.33
C LEU A 77 -2.54 4.97 13.36
N VAL A 78 -2.91 5.10 12.09
CA VAL A 78 -2.07 5.77 11.10
C VAL A 78 -2.38 7.26 11.10
N VAL A 79 -1.39 8.05 11.52
CA VAL A 79 -1.55 9.49 11.75
C VAL A 79 -1.20 10.36 10.54
N ARG A 80 -0.80 9.76 9.42
CA ARG A 80 -0.19 10.48 8.30
C ARG A 80 -1.12 11.57 7.74
N SER A 81 -0.72 12.82 7.93
CA SER A 81 -1.30 13.98 7.24
C SER A 81 -0.44 14.38 6.04
N VAL A 82 -0.31 15.68 5.77
CA VAL A 82 0.47 16.26 4.67
C VAL A 82 1.96 15.92 4.81
N ASN A 83 2.51 16.22 5.98
CA ASN A 83 3.94 16.13 6.26
C ASN A 83 4.37 14.69 6.61
N THR A 84 5.68 14.41 6.49
CA THR A 84 6.22 13.06 6.77
C THR A 84 6.12 12.64 8.23
N SER A 85 6.08 13.61 9.13
CA SER A 85 5.73 13.45 10.53
C SER A 85 4.55 14.37 10.79
N THR A 86 3.48 13.88 11.43
CA THR A 86 2.26 14.68 11.68
C THR A 86 2.40 15.48 12.98
N CYS A 87 2.14 16.79 12.93
CA CYS A 87 2.03 17.61 14.14
C CYS A 87 0.63 17.60 14.74
N PRO A 88 0.46 17.93 16.04
CA PRO A 88 -0.86 18.04 16.67
C PRO A 88 -1.84 18.94 15.91
N VAL A 89 -1.38 20.09 15.40
CA VAL A 89 -2.20 21.00 14.58
C VAL A 89 -2.64 20.34 13.27
N ASP A 90 -1.72 19.67 12.57
CA ASP A 90 -2.04 18.90 11.35
C ASP A 90 -3.13 17.84 11.64
N ALA A 91 -3.09 17.21 12.82
CA ALA A 91 -4.03 16.18 13.22
C ALA A 91 -5.42 16.74 13.53
N TRP A 92 -5.52 17.86 14.26
CA TRP A 92 -6.82 18.48 14.54
C TRP A 92 -7.47 19.10 13.30
N LEU A 93 -6.68 19.73 12.42
CA LEU A 93 -7.18 20.18 11.11
C LEU A 93 -7.64 19.00 10.24
N HIS A 94 -6.95 17.85 10.35
CA HIS A 94 -7.39 16.62 9.69
C HIS A 94 -8.75 16.16 10.23
N VAL A 95 -8.95 16.12 11.54
CA VAL A 95 -10.25 15.80 12.15
C VAL A 95 -11.34 16.75 11.65
N SER A 96 -11.07 18.06 11.60
CA SER A 96 -12.02 19.05 11.08
C SER A 96 -12.45 18.78 9.63
N ALA A 97 -11.51 18.42 8.76
CA ALA A 97 -11.79 18.22 7.34
C ALA A 97 -12.17 16.78 6.93
N GLY A 98 -11.91 15.78 7.76
CA GLY A 98 -11.94 14.37 7.33
C GLY A 98 -10.94 14.05 6.20
N ALA A 99 -9.89 14.84 6.06
CA ALA A 99 -8.87 14.72 5.01
C ALA A 99 -7.55 15.35 5.47
N ARG A 100 -6.46 15.07 4.75
CA ARG A 100 -5.12 15.59 5.10
C ARG A 100 -5.08 17.10 5.00
N ALA A 101 -4.87 17.77 6.13
CA ALA A 101 -4.66 19.20 6.22
C ALA A 101 -3.41 19.50 7.08
N ALA A 102 -2.81 20.66 6.85
CA ALA A 102 -1.71 21.19 7.64
C ALA A 102 -1.75 22.72 7.57
N PRO A 103 -1.28 23.41 8.62
CA PRO A 103 -1.15 24.86 8.58
C PRO A 103 -0.01 25.26 7.62
N PRO A 104 -0.02 26.50 7.10
CA PRO A 104 1.17 27.04 6.44
C PRO A 104 2.32 27.17 7.45
N ASN A 105 3.55 27.06 6.95
CA ASN A 105 4.76 27.38 7.70
C ASN A 105 4.85 28.90 7.93
N ALA A 106 5.70 29.32 8.88
CA ALA A 106 5.96 30.73 9.16
C ALA A 106 6.52 31.52 7.96
N ASP A 107 7.13 30.85 6.98
CA ASP A 107 7.63 31.44 5.73
C ASP A 107 6.61 31.40 4.58
N GLY A 108 5.36 30.99 4.86
CA GLY A 108 4.30 30.78 3.87
C GLY A 108 4.40 29.47 3.11
N GLY A 109 5.39 28.62 3.38
CA GLY A 109 5.51 27.31 2.73
C GLY A 109 4.43 26.32 3.20
N LEU A 110 3.87 25.51 2.29
CA LEU A 110 2.79 24.56 2.61
C LEU A 110 3.28 23.21 3.16
N ARG A 111 4.58 22.95 3.13
CA ARG A 111 5.17 21.67 3.57
C ARG A 111 6.27 21.90 4.57
N ARG A 112 6.15 21.24 5.71
CA ARG A 112 7.08 21.33 6.82
C ARG A 112 8.13 20.23 6.72
N ALA A 113 9.38 20.60 6.94
CA ALA A 113 10.44 19.64 7.10
C ALA A 113 10.34 18.89 8.44
N SER A 114 10.63 17.59 8.45
CA SER A 114 10.48 16.75 9.67
C SER A 114 11.28 17.20 10.89
N TRP A 115 12.34 17.99 10.70
CA TRP A 115 13.18 18.51 11.79
C TRP A 115 12.69 19.85 12.36
N MET A 116 11.75 20.51 11.70
CA MET A 116 11.16 21.75 12.20
C MET A 116 10.19 21.43 13.35
N PRO A 117 10.20 22.21 14.45
CA PRO A 117 9.24 22.09 15.54
C PRO A 117 7.80 22.12 15.05
N CYS A 118 6.91 21.49 15.81
CA CYS A 118 5.49 21.58 15.54
C CYS A 118 4.95 22.99 15.87
N PRO A 119 4.10 23.57 15.01
CA PRO A 119 3.45 24.83 15.33
C PRO A 119 2.44 24.61 16.48
N ALA A 120 2.22 25.67 17.26
CA ALA A 120 1.15 25.71 18.24
C ALA A 120 -0.19 25.98 17.54
N PRO A 121 -1.32 25.47 18.06
CA PRO A 121 -2.64 25.81 17.54
C PRO A 121 -2.93 27.31 17.76
N GLY A 122 -3.65 27.94 16.82
CA GLY A 122 -4.15 29.30 16.98
C GLY A 122 -5.20 29.36 18.11
N PRO A 123 -5.19 30.42 18.96
CA PRO A 123 -6.18 30.56 20.02
C PRO A 123 -7.57 30.88 19.44
N VAL A 124 -8.60 30.66 20.25
CA VAL A 124 -9.96 31.13 19.92
C VAL A 124 -10.12 32.58 20.39
N ALA A 125 -10.49 33.47 19.48
CA ALA A 125 -10.80 34.87 19.73
C ALA A 125 -12.18 35.19 19.16
N ASP A 126 -13.03 35.86 19.95
CA ASP A 126 -14.40 36.22 19.56
C ASP A 126 -15.24 35.03 19.03
N GLY A 127 -15.05 33.85 19.63
CA GLY A 127 -15.75 32.61 19.26
C GLY A 127 -15.25 31.96 17.97
N LYS A 128 -14.14 32.44 17.39
CA LYS A 128 -13.53 31.90 16.16
C LYS A 128 -12.08 31.49 16.36
N VAL A 129 -11.64 30.47 15.63
CA VAL A 129 -10.23 30.09 15.57
C VAL A 129 -9.43 31.19 14.87
N SER A 130 -8.40 31.70 15.53
CA SER A 130 -7.49 32.70 14.95
C SER A 130 -6.70 32.10 13.78
N GLY A 131 -6.63 32.82 12.65
CA GLY A 131 -5.90 32.37 11.46
C GLY A 131 -6.62 31.31 10.63
N TRP A 132 -7.93 31.07 10.86
CA TRP A 132 -8.70 30.06 10.14
C TRP A 132 -8.64 30.19 8.61
N ASP A 133 -8.76 31.41 8.09
CA ASP A 133 -8.72 31.68 6.63
C ASP A 133 -7.37 31.28 6.00
N GLU A 134 -6.27 31.39 6.75
CA GLU A 134 -4.95 30.95 6.30
C GLU A 134 -4.88 29.42 6.24
N TYR A 135 -5.50 28.72 7.20
CA TYR A 135 -5.60 27.27 7.17
C TYR A 135 -6.47 26.78 6.00
N VAL A 136 -7.59 27.46 5.73
CA VAL A 136 -8.48 27.16 4.59
C VAL A 136 -7.72 27.32 3.28
N SER A 137 -7.04 28.46 3.11
CA SER A 137 -6.23 28.73 1.92
C SER A 137 -5.13 27.68 1.73
N ALA A 138 -4.42 27.32 2.80
CA ALA A 138 -3.39 26.28 2.74
C ALA A 138 -3.98 24.90 2.37
N ALA A 139 -5.14 24.54 2.91
CA ALA A 139 -5.81 23.27 2.62
C ALA A 139 -6.23 23.15 1.14
N GLU A 140 -6.73 24.25 0.56
CA GLU A 140 -7.08 24.34 -0.86
C GLU A 140 -5.83 24.20 -1.77
N GLU A 141 -4.76 24.93 -1.45
CA GLU A 141 -3.50 24.86 -2.22
C GLU A 141 -2.83 23.49 -2.16
N LEU A 142 -2.99 22.77 -1.05
CA LEU A 142 -2.44 21.43 -0.85
C LEU A 142 -3.15 20.33 -1.67
N ARG A 143 -4.36 20.61 -2.19
CA ARG A 143 -5.13 19.72 -3.11
C ARG A 143 -5.37 18.30 -2.57
N PHE A 144 -5.52 18.15 -1.26
CA PHE A 144 -5.95 16.88 -0.65
C PHE A 144 -7.48 16.73 -0.60
N ASN A 145 -8.23 17.65 -1.22
CA ASN A 145 -9.68 17.78 -1.09
C ASN A 145 -10.11 17.91 0.39
N ALA A 146 -9.31 18.65 1.17
CA ALA A 146 -9.60 18.93 2.56
C ALA A 146 -10.46 20.19 2.66
N ARG A 147 -11.68 20.02 3.18
CA ARG A 147 -12.62 21.11 3.45
C ARG A 147 -12.69 21.33 4.95
N LEU A 148 -11.88 22.25 5.45
CA LEU A 148 -11.87 22.56 6.88
C LEU A 148 -13.27 22.99 7.33
N GLY A 149 -13.68 22.53 8.50
CA GLY A 149 -15.00 22.79 9.04
C GLY A 149 -16.06 21.73 8.75
N SER A 150 -15.75 20.73 7.92
CA SER A 150 -16.72 19.72 7.48
C SER A 150 -17.35 18.94 8.64
N LEU A 151 -16.59 18.63 9.70
CA LEU A 151 -17.14 17.97 10.89
C LEU A 151 -18.11 18.88 11.64
N GLY A 152 -17.72 20.14 11.89
CA GLY A 152 -18.54 21.11 12.61
C GLY A 152 -19.83 21.44 11.87
N ASP A 153 -19.74 21.69 10.56
CA ASP A 153 -20.90 21.96 9.70
C ASP A 153 -21.84 20.74 9.67
N ALA A 154 -21.30 19.52 9.55
CA ALA A 154 -22.10 18.30 9.52
C ALA A 154 -22.93 18.08 10.80
N ALA A 155 -22.38 18.43 11.96
CA ALA A 155 -23.09 18.38 13.23
C ALA A 155 -24.13 19.50 13.32
N ALA A 156 -23.73 20.74 13.01
CA ALA A 156 -24.59 21.92 13.08
C ALA A 156 -25.81 21.83 12.15
N ASP A 157 -25.63 21.33 10.93
CA ASP A 157 -26.70 21.11 9.94
C ASP A 157 -27.77 20.12 10.43
N GLN A 158 -27.38 19.24 11.37
CA GLN A 158 -28.26 18.26 12.01
C GLN A 158 -28.70 18.71 13.41
N GLY A 159 -28.44 19.96 13.79
CA GLY A 159 -28.86 20.57 15.06
C GLY A 159 -28.07 20.08 16.27
N VAL A 160 -26.86 19.53 16.09
CA VAL A 160 -25.98 19.05 17.16
C VAL A 160 -24.78 19.98 17.30
N CYS A 161 -24.47 20.39 18.53
CA CYS A 161 -23.28 21.16 18.85
C CYS A 161 -22.06 20.28 19.12
N ILE A 162 -20.86 20.88 19.05
CA ILE A 162 -19.61 20.24 19.45
C ILE A 162 -18.95 21.04 20.59
N SER A 163 -18.66 20.37 21.70
CA SER A 163 -17.87 20.92 22.80
C SER A 163 -16.38 20.70 22.54
N ALA A 164 -15.55 21.74 22.71
CA ALA A 164 -14.11 21.70 22.49
C ALA A 164 -13.35 22.06 23.77
N VAL A 165 -12.61 21.10 24.33
CA VAL A 165 -11.87 21.22 25.58
C VAL A 165 -10.37 21.17 25.30
N GLY A 166 -9.63 22.20 25.69
CA GLY A 166 -8.18 22.28 25.51
C GLY A 166 -7.75 22.94 24.18
N PRO A 167 -6.43 23.11 23.96
CA PRO A 167 -5.92 24.07 22.99
C PRO A 167 -6.10 23.66 21.52
N GLY A 168 -6.01 22.38 21.17
CA GLY A 168 -6.16 21.88 19.80
C GLY A 168 -7.59 21.49 19.42
N ALA A 169 -8.45 21.17 20.39
CA ALA A 169 -9.83 20.75 20.16
C ALA A 169 -10.67 21.75 19.33
N PRO A 170 -10.55 23.08 19.52
CA PRO A 170 -11.25 24.06 18.70
C PRO A 170 -10.95 23.96 17.20
N LEU A 171 -9.74 23.57 16.81
CA LEU A 171 -9.40 23.37 15.40
C LEU A 171 -10.21 22.23 14.77
N GLY A 172 -10.46 21.16 15.53
CA GLY A 172 -11.28 20.03 15.10
C GLY A 172 -12.77 20.35 15.08
N ALA A 173 -13.25 21.12 16.07
CA ALA A 173 -14.66 21.45 16.26
C ALA A 173 -15.15 22.63 15.41
N ALA A 174 -14.24 23.46 14.89
CA ALA A 174 -14.58 24.62 14.09
C ALA A 174 -15.45 24.24 12.88
N ARG A 175 -16.37 25.13 12.55
CA ARG A 175 -17.19 25.14 11.33
C ARG A 175 -16.43 25.76 10.17
N SER A 176 -17.00 25.73 8.96
CA SER A 176 -16.34 26.33 7.78
C SER A 176 -16.04 27.82 7.94
N ASP A 177 -16.83 28.54 8.73
CA ASP A 177 -16.64 29.96 9.07
C ASP A 177 -15.62 30.22 10.20
N GLY A 178 -14.98 29.17 10.70
CA GLY A 178 -14.02 29.19 11.81
C GLY A 178 -14.66 29.30 13.20
N GLY A 179 -15.98 29.38 13.29
CA GLY A 179 -16.73 29.46 14.55
C GLY A 179 -16.75 28.13 15.30
N VAL A 180 -16.74 28.21 16.63
CA VAL A 180 -16.77 27.03 17.53
C VAL A 180 -17.91 27.22 18.53
N ASP A 181 -18.73 26.18 18.75
CA ASP A 181 -19.94 26.30 19.59
C ASP A 181 -19.62 26.55 21.06
N HIS A 182 -18.80 25.67 21.65
CA HIS A 182 -18.41 25.74 23.05
C HIS A 182 -16.92 25.43 23.21
N VAL A 183 -16.23 26.32 23.92
CA VAL A 183 -14.78 26.21 24.16
C VAL A 183 -14.52 26.35 25.65
N SER A 184 -13.73 25.43 26.19
CA SER A 184 -13.22 25.53 27.56
C SER A 184 -11.76 25.10 27.61
N GLU A 185 -11.03 25.59 28.61
CA GLU A 185 -9.72 25.01 28.92
C GLU A 185 -9.89 23.62 29.55
N PHE A 186 -8.81 22.83 29.53
CA PHE A 186 -8.80 21.57 30.26
C PHE A 186 -8.68 21.85 31.75
N ASP A 187 -9.77 21.64 32.48
CA ASP A 187 -9.81 21.71 33.95
C ASP A 187 -10.71 20.58 34.50
N PRO A 188 -10.16 19.64 35.29
CA PRO A 188 -10.93 18.55 35.89
C PRO A 188 -12.18 19.00 36.65
N ALA A 189 -12.20 20.22 37.22
CA ALA A 189 -13.35 20.71 37.98
C ALA A 189 -14.55 21.10 37.09
N THR A 190 -14.30 21.57 35.86
CA THR A 190 -15.34 21.99 34.90
C THR A 190 -15.64 20.93 33.84
N LEU A 191 -14.82 19.88 33.76
CA LEU A 191 -14.90 18.81 32.77
C LEU A 191 -16.28 18.11 32.72
N PRO A 192 -16.94 17.74 33.83
CA PRO A 192 -18.27 17.12 33.75
C PRO A 192 -19.32 17.99 33.05
N ALA A 193 -19.27 19.31 33.24
CA ALA A 193 -20.16 20.25 32.56
C ALA A 193 -19.81 20.33 31.07
N ALA A 194 -18.52 20.42 30.74
CA ALA A 194 -18.05 20.47 29.36
C ALA A 194 -18.41 19.21 28.55
N LEU A 195 -18.36 18.02 29.15
CA LEU A 195 -18.67 16.73 28.51
C LEU A 195 -20.18 16.45 28.37
N THR A 196 -21.03 17.16 29.12
CA THR A 196 -22.50 16.98 29.07
C THR A 196 -23.20 18.07 28.26
N GLN A 197 -22.48 19.13 27.89
CA GLN A 197 -23.03 20.27 27.17
C GLN A 197 -23.46 19.93 25.73
N CYS A 198 -22.73 19.04 25.06
CA CYS A 198 -22.99 18.63 23.69
C CYS A 198 -22.92 17.11 23.54
N PRO A 199 -23.68 16.52 22.59
CA PRO A 199 -23.56 15.10 22.24
C PRO A 199 -22.18 14.71 21.73
N ILE A 200 -21.44 15.61 21.09
CA ILE A 200 -20.05 15.39 20.65
C ILE A 200 -19.12 16.28 21.47
N THR A 201 -18.06 15.70 22.04
CA THR A 201 -17.01 16.46 22.72
C THR A 201 -15.62 16.07 22.22
N LEU A 202 -14.80 17.07 21.87
CA LEU A 202 -13.39 16.93 21.53
C LEU A 202 -12.55 17.42 22.69
N VAL A 203 -11.60 16.61 23.15
CA VAL A 203 -10.73 16.93 24.28
C VAL A 203 -9.27 16.80 23.85
N ASP A 204 -8.52 17.91 23.87
CA ASP A 204 -7.08 17.91 23.70
C ASP A 204 -6.39 17.85 25.07
N ILE A 205 -5.77 16.71 25.36
CA ILE A 205 -5.04 16.49 26.61
C ILE A 205 -3.55 16.82 26.50
N GLY A 206 -3.11 17.33 25.34
CA GLY A 206 -1.71 17.61 25.01
C GLY A 206 -1.00 16.42 24.39
N SER A 207 0.26 16.60 24.03
CA SER A 207 1.09 15.60 23.34
C SER A 207 2.35 15.24 24.12
N LEU A 208 2.82 14.03 23.86
CA LEU A 208 4.09 13.49 24.34
C LEU A 208 5.17 13.69 23.26
N SER A 209 5.71 14.91 23.20
CA SER A 209 6.69 15.27 22.16
C SER A 209 7.93 14.38 22.22
N GLN A 210 8.46 14.02 21.05
CA GLN A 210 9.70 13.24 20.93
C GLN A 210 10.95 14.03 21.32
N ASN A 211 10.81 15.34 21.52
CA ASN A 211 11.90 16.20 21.99
C ASN A 211 12.04 16.19 23.52
N LEU A 212 11.05 15.66 24.25
CA LEU A 212 11.12 15.49 25.70
C LEU A 212 12.14 14.42 26.05
N ILE A 213 12.89 14.66 27.13
CA ILE A 213 13.94 13.77 27.63
C ILE A 213 13.55 13.19 28.99
N ASP A 214 13.86 11.91 29.18
CA ASP A 214 13.82 11.16 30.45
C ASP A 214 12.70 11.57 31.44
N ASP A 215 13.04 12.36 32.46
CA ASP A 215 12.11 12.75 33.54
C ASP A 215 10.95 13.61 33.00
N GLU A 216 11.21 14.59 32.13
CA GLU A 216 10.16 15.44 31.53
C GLU A 216 9.19 14.60 30.69
N ARG A 217 9.71 13.57 30.00
CA ARG A 217 8.88 12.64 29.23
C ARG A 217 8.01 11.80 30.17
N SER A 218 8.57 11.32 31.27
CA SER A 218 7.87 10.48 32.24
C SER A 218 6.77 11.25 32.96
N ASP A 219 7.06 12.48 33.41
CA ASP A 219 6.09 13.39 34.02
C ASP A 219 4.97 13.74 33.04
N ARG A 220 5.31 14.02 31.78
CA ARG A 220 4.32 14.31 30.73
C ARG A 220 3.43 13.11 30.43
N LEU A 221 3.98 11.91 30.42
CA LEU A 221 3.22 10.68 30.22
C LEU A 221 2.25 10.43 31.37
N ALA A 222 2.68 10.61 32.62
CA ALA A 222 1.82 10.51 33.80
C ALA A 222 0.68 11.53 33.74
N GLN A 223 0.97 12.79 33.42
CA GLN A 223 -0.05 13.83 33.24
C GLN A 223 -1.07 13.48 32.15
N ILE A 224 -0.62 12.90 31.02
CA ILE A 224 -1.51 12.46 29.95
C ILE A 224 -2.45 11.36 30.45
N ASP A 225 -1.93 10.35 31.16
CA ASP A 225 -2.74 9.26 31.71
C ASP A 225 -3.75 9.74 32.77
N GLU A 226 -3.34 10.64 33.67
CA GLU A 226 -4.23 11.27 34.65
C GLU A 226 -5.35 12.06 33.98
N ARG A 227 -5.05 12.80 32.90
CA ARG A 227 -6.06 13.53 32.13
C ARG A 227 -7.03 12.59 31.42
N VAL A 228 -6.55 11.46 30.89
CA VAL A 228 -7.42 10.40 30.35
C VAL A 228 -8.34 9.88 31.45
N GLY A 229 -7.79 9.57 32.64
CA GLY A 229 -8.56 9.14 33.80
C GLY A 229 -9.64 10.13 34.21
N ALA A 230 -9.32 11.43 34.24
CA ALA A 230 -10.27 12.49 34.56
C ALA A 230 -11.43 12.56 33.55
N VAL A 231 -11.15 12.44 32.25
CA VAL A 231 -12.19 12.41 31.21
C VAL A 231 -13.05 11.15 31.33
N LEU A 232 -12.44 9.98 31.54
CA LEU A 232 -13.17 8.72 31.70
C LEU A 232 -14.10 8.74 32.93
N ALA A 233 -13.68 9.39 34.01
CA ALA A 233 -14.48 9.54 35.22
C ALA A 233 -15.62 10.56 35.05
N ALA A 234 -15.42 11.61 34.25
CA ALA A 234 -16.40 12.67 33.99
C ALA A 234 -17.35 12.36 32.81
N ALA A 235 -17.04 11.37 31.98
CA ALA A 235 -17.82 11.03 30.80
C ALA A 235 -19.27 10.66 31.15
N PRO A 236 -20.27 11.12 30.37
CA PRO A 236 -21.66 10.78 30.61
C PRO A 236 -21.89 9.26 30.59
N ALA A 237 -22.84 8.78 31.40
CA ALA A 237 -23.21 7.37 31.38
C ALA A 237 -23.72 6.96 29.99
N GLY A 238 -23.18 5.86 29.46
CA GLY A 238 -23.51 5.39 28.11
C GLY A 238 -22.79 6.15 26.98
N ALA A 239 -21.79 6.99 27.29
CA ALA A 239 -20.98 7.62 26.26
C ALA A 239 -19.96 6.64 25.65
N ASN A 240 -19.71 6.80 24.35
CA ASN A 240 -18.54 6.20 23.69
C ASN A 240 -17.35 7.12 23.88
N VAL A 241 -16.24 6.61 24.43
CA VAL A 241 -15.00 7.36 24.61
C VAL A 241 -13.92 6.76 23.71
N ILE A 242 -13.33 7.59 22.85
CA ILE A 242 -12.23 7.22 21.94
C ILE A 242 -11.00 8.01 22.38
N VAL A 243 -9.90 7.32 22.70
CA VAL A 243 -8.58 7.92 22.92
C VAL A 243 -7.75 7.69 21.67
N ALA A 244 -7.28 8.76 21.03
CA ALA A 244 -6.49 8.71 19.81
C ALA A 244 -5.21 9.55 19.93
N SER A 245 -4.06 8.89 19.77
CA SER A 245 -2.76 9.56 19.60
C SER A 245 -2.61 9.95 18.13
N MET A 246 -3.27 11.05 17.73
CA MET A 246 -3.52 11.42 16.33
C MET A 246 -2.32 12.05 15.61
N ALA A 247 -1.22 12.30 16.34
CA ALA A 247 -0.04 12.97 15.82
C ALA A 247 1.26 12.25 16.23
N ASP A 248 2.33 12.53 15.49
CA ASP A 248 3.67 12.05 15.79
C ASP A 248 4.40 12.91 16.84
N ASP A 249 4.17 14.24 16.77
CA ASP A 249 4.83 15.26 17.58
C ASP A 249 6.36 15.07 17.68
N GLY A 250 7.03 15.09 16.53
CA GLY A 250 8.48 14.92 16.47
C GLY A 250 8.99 14.55 15.08
N ARG A 251 10.11 13.82 15.01
CA ARG A 251 10.79 13.47 13.74
C ARG A 251 10.41 12.09 13.23
N GLN A 252 10.13 11.16 14.14
CA GLN A 252 9.82 9.78 13.82
C GLN A 252 8.33 9.62 13.58
N SER A 253 7.98 9.10 12.41
CA SER A 253 6.61 8.69 12.12
C SER A 253 6.42 7.23 12.45
N ARG A 254 5.39 6.95 13.26
CA ARG A 254 5.07 5.60 13.78
C ARG A 254 3.58 5.34 13.75
N LEU A 255 3.22 4.06 13.89
CA LEU A 255 1.84 3.73 14.19
C LEU A 255 1.57 4.16 15.63
N ARG A 256 0.46 4.87 15.82
CA ARG A 256 0.08 5.42 17.12
C ARG A 256 -1.02 4.58 17.74
N ILE A 257 -1.48 4.99 18.90
CA ILE A 257 -2.48 4.26 19.66
C ILE A 257 -3.86 4.82 19.37
N ALA A 258 -4.82 3.94 19.15
CA ALA A 258 -6.24 4.22 19.29
C ALA A 258 -6.88 3.20 20.24
N LEU A 259 -7.64 3.69 21.21
CA LEU A 259 -8.39 2.90 22.19
C LEU A 259 -9.81 3.42 22.21
N ALA A 260 -10.80 2.54 22.36
CA ALA A 260 -12.18 2.96 22.56
C ALA A 260 -12.87 2.10 23.62
N LYS A 261 -13.77 2.71 24.39
CA LYS A 261 -14.60 2.05 25.40
C LYS A 261 -15.98 2.71 25.44
N GLY A 262 -17.02 1.90 25.55
CA GLY A 262 -18.40 2.40 25.59
C GLY A 262 -19.40 1.31 25.18
N PRO A 263 -20.67 1.66 24.99
CA PRO A 263 -21.70 0.73 24.53
C PRO A 263 -21.33 -0.03 23.24
N ASP A 264 -20.63 0.65 22.32
CA ASP A 264 -20.21 0.08 21.03
C ASP A 264 -18.81 -0.56 21.07
N PHE A 265 -18.09 -0.42 22.19
CA PHE A 265 -16.69 -0.83 22.32
C PHE A 265 -16.44 -1.58 23.63
N GLY A 266 -16.47 -2.91 23.53
CA GLY A 266 -16.01 -3.83 24.58
C GLY A 266 -14.57 -4.28 24.38
N ALA A 267 -14.11 -5.21 25.22
CA ALA A 267 -12.79 -5.82 25.11
C ALA A 267 -12.61 -6.45 23.73
N GLY A 268 -11.65 -6.00 22.94
CA GLY A 268 -11.51 -6.44 21.55
C GLY A 268 -10.50 -5.64 20.73
N ILE A 269 -10.69 -5.62 19.41
CA ILE A 269 -9.91 -4.81 18.47
C ILE A 269 -10.82 -3.85 17.70
N LEU A 270 -10.28 -2.70 17.29
CA LEU A 270 -11.02 -1.80 16.40
C LEU A 270 -10.87 -2.24 14.95
N LEU A 271 -11.96 -2.13 14.19
CA LEU A 271 -12.02 -2.35 12.77
C LEU A 271 -12.32 -1.04 12.03
N SER A 272 -11.73 -0.88 10.86
CA SER A 272 -12.01 0.23 9.95
C SER A 272 -12.34 -0.28 8.54
N PRO A 273 -13.48 0.13 7.97
CA PRO A 273 -13.78 -0.11 6.56
C PRO A 273 -12.74 0.49 5.61
N SER A 274 -12.05 1.56 6.03
CA SER A 274 -11.06 2.29 5.24
C SER A 274 -9.76 1.52 5.06
N THR A 275 -9.30 0.85 6.13
CA THR A 275 -8.03 0.11 6.09
C THR A 275 -8.21 -1.31 5.60
N ARG A 276 -9.37 -1.91 5.88
CA ARG A 276 -9.61 -3.35 5.72
C ARG A 276 -8.47 -4.18 6.31
N GLN A 277 -7.96 -3.75 7.46
CA GLN A 277 -6.97 -4.48 8.24
C GLN A 277 -7.45 -4.59 9.69
N PRO A 278 -7.29 -5.77 10.32
CA PRO A 278 -7.63 -5.93 11.72
C PRO A 278 -6.72 -5.03 12.57
N ALA A 279 -7.31 -4.38 13.57
CA ALA A 279 -6.60 -3.54 14.54
C ALA A 279 -5.75 -2.42 13.89
N LEU A 280 -6.20 -1.88 12.75
CA LEU A 280 -5.59 -0.71 12.09
C LEU A 280 -6.68 0.27 11.65
N ILE A 281 -6.59 1.50 12.13
CA ILE A 281 -7.49 2.59 11.74
C ILE A 281 -6.69 3.81 11.25
N ILE A 282 -7.36 4.78 10.63
CA ILE A 282 -6.75 6.02 10.11
C ILE A 282 -7.41 7.25 10.74
N ASN A 283 -6.71 8.39 10.80
CA ASN A 283 -7.28 9.64 11.33
C ASN A 283 -8.60 10.06 10.64
N ASN A 284 -8.78 9.71 9.36
CA ASN A 284 -10.03 9.95 8.62
C ASN A 284 -11.25 9.25 9.26
N ASP A 285 -11.05 8.13 9.95
CA ASP A 285 -12.14 7.38 10.57
C ASP A 285 -12.67 8.09 11.82
N LEU A 286 -11.90 8.99 12.44
CA LEU A 286 -12.30 9.67 13.68
C LEU A 286 -13.50 10.61 13.48
N PRO A 287 -13.50 11.59 12.55
CA PRO A 287 -14.64 12.48 12.36
C PRO A 287 -15.90 11.75 11.87
N THR A 288 -15.77 10.74 11.02
CA THR A 288 -16.91 9.94 10.58
C THR A 288 -17.49 9.12 11.74
N SER A 289 -16.64 8.59 12.62
CA SER A 289 -17.09 7.86 13.82
C SER A 289 -17.76 8.77 14.84
N LEU A 290 -17.28 10.00 15.04
CA LEU A 290 -17.94 10.97 15.92
C LEU A 290 -19.39 11.23 15.53
N LEU A 291 -19.67 11.38 14.22
CA LEU A 291 -21.01 11.56 13.70
C LEU A 291 -21.81 10.24 13.75
N GLY A 292 -21.24 9.15 13.23
CA GLY A 292 -21.94 7.87 13.12
C GLY A 292 -22.35 7.26 14.46
N LEU A 293 -21.47 7.33 15.48
CA LEU A 293 -21.74 6.82 16.82
C LEU A 293 -22.73 7.68 17.61
N THR A 294 -22.89 8.96 17.25
CA THR A 294 -23.94 9.83 17.81
C THR A 294 -25.27 9.74 17.05
N GLY A 295 -25.38 8.82 16.09
CA GLY A 295 -26.58 8.63 15.29
C GLY A 295 -26.78 9.66 14.18
N LEU A 296 -25.79 10.51 13.92
CA LEU A 296 -25.83 11.52 12.86
C LEU A 296 -25.48 10.90 11.51
N THR A 297 -26.08 11.45 10.46
CA THR A 297 -25.72 11.09 9.09
C THR A 297 -24.33 11.62 8.77
N VAL A 298 -23.46 10.77 8.22
CA VAL A 298 -22.10 11.12 7.83
C VAL A 298 -22.10 11.68 6.40
N PRO A 299 -21.73 12.95 6.18
CA PRO A 299 -21.68 13.51 4.84
C PRO A 299 -20.56 12.89 4.00
N ARG A 300 -20.78 12.78 2.69
CA ARG A 300 -19.79 12.25 1.74
C ARG A 300 -18.48 13.05 1.68
N ALA A 301 -18.52 14.33 2.08
CA ALA A 301 -17.34 15.19 2.10
C ALA A 301 -16.29 14.71 3.13
N LEU A 302 -16.72 14.02 4.19
CA LEU A 302 -15.81 13.40 5.14
C LEU A 302 -15.36 12.05 4.60
N ASN A 303 -14.05 11.91 4.37
CA ASN A 303 -13.48 10.61 4.04
C ASN A 303 -13.30 9.78 5.31
N GLY A 304 -13.29 8.46 5.18
CA GLY A 304 -13.12 7.52 6.28
C GLY A 304 -14.36 6.66 6.49
N GLY A 305 -14.29 5.72 7.42
CA GLY A 305 -15.40 4.84 7.79
C GLY A 305 -15.67 4.95 9.28
N VAL A 306 -16.92 4.71 9.68
CA VAL A 306 -17.27 4.58 11.09
C VAL A 306 -16.55 3.34 11.64
N ILE A 307 -15.72 3.53 12.67
CA ILE A 307 -15.00 2.42 13.31
C ILE A 307 -16.00 1.53 14.05
N SER A 308 -15.71 0.24 14.06
CA SER A 308 -16.48 -0.76 14.82
C SER A 308 -15.55 -1.60 15.70
N SER A 309 -16.14 -2.39 16.59
CA SER A 309 -15.41 -3.35 17.43
C SER A 309 -15.55 -4.77 16.91
N ASP A 310 -14.46 -5.54 16.93
CA ASP A 310 -14.50 -7.00 16.92
C ASP A 310 -14.22 -7.51 18.34
N PRO A 311 -15.24 -8.01 19.07
CA PRO A 311 -15.10 -8.35 20.46
C PRO A 311 -14.23 -9.59 20.66
N ALA A 312 -13.38 -9.56 21.68
CA ALA A 312 -12.66 -10.73 22.14
C ALA A 312 -13.64 -11.79 22.65
N PRO A 313 -13.34 -13.09 22.47
CA PRO A 313 -14.23 -14.17 22.93
C PRO A 313 -14.56 -14.09 24.42
N ILE A 314 -13.59 -13.64 25.23
CA ILE A 314 -13.68 -13.44 26.67
C ILE A 314 -12.86 -12.20 27.04
N ASN A 315 -13.33 -11.43 28.02
CA ASN A 315 -12.54 -10.36 28.65
C ASN A 315 -11.61 -10.94 29.74
N SER A 316 -10.37 -11.29 29.37
CA SER A 316 -9.32 -11.74 30.30
C SER A 316 -8.03 -10.93 30.15
N GLU A 317 -7.23 -10.89 31.22
CA GLU A 317 -5.92 -10.22 31.23
C GLU A 317 -4.96 -10.86 30.21
N GLU A 318 -4.98 -12.18 30.07
CA GLU A 318 -4.13 -12.92 29.14
C GLU A 318 -4.41 -12.51 27.67
N LEU A 319 -5.69 -12.44 27.28
CA LEU A 319 -6.06 -12.02 25.93
C LEU A 319 -5.77 -10.53 25.70
N ALA A 320 -5.91 -9.69 26.73
CA ALA A 320 -5.52 -8.28 26.63
C ALA A 320 -4.01 -8.13 26.39
N GLN A 321 -3.19 -8.90 27.10
CA GLN A 321 -1.73 -8.91 26.92
C GLN A 321 -1.32 -9.44 25.54
N GLU A 322 -1.99 -10.47 25.01
CA GLU A 322 -1.75 -10.98 23.66
C GLU A 322 -2.05 -9.92 22.59
N ARG A 323 -3.25 -9.31 22.64
CA ARG A 323 -3.63 -8.20 21.73
C ARG A 323 -2.64 -7.04 21.81
N PHE A 324 -2.23 -6.67 23.02
CA PHE A 324 -1.26 -5.62 23.25
C PHE A 324 0.10 -5.94 22.62
N GLN A 325 0.57 -7.19 22.75
CA GLN A 325 1.83 -7.62 22.13
C GLN A 325 1.75 -7.64 20.60
N ASP A 326 0.62 -8.05 20.03
CA ASP A 326 0.41 -8.02 18.57
C ASP A 326 0.45 -6.58 18.02
N LEU A 327 -0.08 -5.62 18.77
CA LEU A 327 -0.04 -4.20 18.42
C LEU A 327 1.36 -3.58 18.54
N ILE A 328 2.13 -3.99 19.56
CA ILE A 328 3.57 -3.65 19.66
C ILE A 328 4.31 -4.18 18.44
N ASP A 329 4.09 -5.45 18.09
CA ASP A 329 4.72 -6.10 16.95
C ASP A 329 4.39 -5.38 15.64
N TYR A 330 3.14 -4.94 15.48
CA TYR A 330 2.70 -4.24 14.27
C TYR A 330 3.39 -2.88 14.13
N ASP A 331 3.46 -2.08 15.20
CA ASP A 331 4.22 -0.82 15.20
C ASP A 331 5.70 -1.07 14.92
N LEU A 332 6.32 -2.03 15.62
CA LEU A 332 7.75 -2.33 15.44
C LEU A 332 8.08 -2.77 14.01
N ALA A 333 7.26 -3.63 13.40
CA ALA A 333 7.44 -4.03 12.01
C ALA A 333 7.33 -2.83 11.06
N SER A 334 6.31 -1.98 11.22
CA SER A 334 6.07 -0.78 10.39
C SER A 334 7.16 0.30 10.58
N PHE A 335 7.64 0.49 11.80
CA PHE A 335 8.69 1.46 12.09
C PHE A 335 10.05 0.99 11.58
N LYS A 336 10.44 -0.25 11.91
CA LYS A 336 11.77 -0.77 11.56
C LYS A 336 11.94 -0.91 10.07
N ILE A 337 10.92 -1.36 9.31
CA ILE A 337 11.04 -1.56 7.85
C ILE A 337 11.37 -0.27 7.11
N ARG A 338 10.85 0.87 7.57
CA ARG A 338 10.92 2.15 6.87
C ARG A 338 12.36 2.63 6.66
N SER A 339 13.23 2.44 7.64
CA SER A 339 14.65 2.81 7.51
C SER A 339 15.44 1.83 6.63
N LEU A 340 14.90 0.63 6.36
CA LEU A 340 15.58 -0.41 5.58
C LEU A 340 15.27 -0.31 4.10
N VAL A 341 14.07 0.14 3.74
CA VAL A 341 13.59 0.21 2.34
C VAL A 341 14.57 0.97 1.43
N PRO A 342 15.06 2.19 1.75
CA PRO A 342 15.98 2.90 0.88
C PRO A 342 17.28 2.13 0.65
N THR A 343 17.88 1.62 1.74
CA THR A 343 19.12 0.85 1.70
C THR A 343 18.94 -0.44 0.90
N PHE A 344 17.84 -1.16 1.11
CA PHE A 344 17.49 -2.37 0.37
C PHE A 344 17.43 -2.11 -1.13
N PHE A 345 16.64 -1.12 -1.57
CA PHE A 345 16.51 -0.81 -3.00
C PHE A 345 17.85 -0.38 -3.60
N GLN A 346 18.63 0.46 -2.90
CA GLN A 346 19.96 0.86 -3.37
C GLN A 346 20.91 -0.33 -3.51
N THR A 347 21.08 -1.14 -2.47
CA THR A 347 21.96 -2.32 -2.49
C THR A 347 21.51 -3.32 -3.54
N PHE A 348 20.21 -3.56 -3.68
CA PHE A 348 19.66 -4.48 -4.65
C PHE A 348 19.89 -4.00 -6.09
N ILE A 349 19.61 -2.73 -6.39
CA ILE A 349 19.84 -2.15 -7.71
C ILE A 349 21.34 -2.16 -8.06
N TRP A 350 22.20 -1.67 -7.16
CA TRP A 350 23.65 -1.66 -7.41
C TRP A 350 24.21 -3.07 -7.57
N GLY A 351 23.84 -4.00 -6.70
CA GLY A 351 24.23 -5.40 -6.81
C GLY A 351 23.79 -6.01 -8.13
N GLN A 352 22.58 -5.69 -8.58
CA GLN A 352 22.06 -6.15 -9.85
C GLN A 352 22.82 -5.59 -11.05
N LEU A 353 23.16 -4.29 -11.04
CA LEU A 353 23.98 -3.66 -12.07
C LEU A 353 25.39 -4.25 -12.13
N VAL A 354 26.01 -4.54 -10.98
CA VAL A 354 27.30 -5.22 -10.90
C VAL A 354 27.21 -6.62 -11.50
N ILE A 355 26.17 -7.39 -11.16
CA ILE A 355 25.93 -8.70 -11.77
C ILE A 355 25.80 -8.57 -13.29
N TYR A 356 25.03 -7.60 -13.79
CA TYR A 356 24.86 -7.39 -15.23
C TYR A 356 26.18 -7.04 -15.92
N LEU A 357 27.01 -6.19 -15.29
CA LEU A 357 28.33 -5.86 -15.79
C LEU A 357 29.24 -7.10 -15.84
N LEU A 358 29.24 -7.94 -14.80
CA LEU A 358 30.02 -9.18 -14.77
C LEU A 358 29.56 -10.16 -15.87
N VAL A 359 28.25 -10.35 -16.04
CA VAL A 359 27.71 -11.16 -17.13
C VAL A 359 28.11 -10.60 -18.50
N LEU A 360 28.05 -9.28 -18.68
CA LEU A 360 28.49 -8.62 -19.91
C LEU A 360 29.98 -8.85 -20.19
N LEU A 361 30.83 -8.78 -19.17
CA LEU A 361 32.28 -8.99 -19.30
C LEU A 361 32.62 -10.46 -19.63
N VAL A 362 31.93 -11.43 -18.99
CA VAL A 362 32.02 -12.86 -19.35
C VAL A 362 31.54 -13.07 -20.78
N TRP A 363 30.45 -12.41 -21.18
CA TRP A 363 29.92 -12.51 -22.53
C TRP A 363 30.89 -11.98 -23.58
N LYS A 364 31.52 -10.83 -23.33
CA LYS A 364 32.55 -10.23 -24.19
C LYS A 364 33.90 -10.96 -24.14
N GLY A 365 34.01 -12.08 -23.42
CA GLY A 365 35.26 -12.84 -23.29
C GLY A 365 36.38 -12.08 -22.58
N LYS A 366 36.03 -11.06 -21.79
CA LYS A 366 36.97 -10.27 -20.99
C LYS A 366 37.26 -10.90 -19.62
N LEU A 367 36.40 -11.81 -19.18
CA LEU A 367 36.54 -12.59 -17.94
C LEU A 367 36.46 -14.08 -18.24
N GLY A 368 37.47 -14.83 -17.82
CA GLY A 368 37.59 -16.28 -17.99
C GLY A 368 38.26 -16.71 -19.31
N SER A 369 38.97 -17.84 -19.27
CA SER A 369 39.49 -18.55 -20.44
C SER A 369 38.37 -19.32 -21.16
N GLU A 370 38.56 -19.73 -22.42
CA GLU A 370 37.57 -20.52 -23.16
C GLU A 370 37.12 -21.78 -22.40
N HIS A 371 38.04 -22.42 -21.68
CA HIS A 371 37.79 -23.60 -20.84
C HIS A 371 36.94 -23.31 -19.58
N THR A 372 36.99 -22.08 -19.05
CA THR A 372 36.24 -21.70 -17.83
C THR A 372 34.93 -20.98 -18.13
N ARG A 373 34.74 -20.53 -19.38
CA ARG A 373 33.54 -19.80 -19.83
C ARG A 373 32.24 -20.54 -19.51
N GLY A 374 32.19 -21.86 -19.67
CA GLY A 374 31.02 -22.68 -19.33
C GLY A 374 30.63 -22.60 -17.85
N ARG A 375 31.61 -22.59 -16.94
CA ARG A 375 31.36 -22.45 -15.49
C ARG A 375 30.85 -21.06 -15.13
N TRP A 376 31.39 -20.01 -15.77
CA TRP A 376 30.93 -18.64 -15.56
C TRP A 376 29.50 -18.41 -16.07
N LEU A 377 29.13 -19.04 -17.19
CA LEU A 377 27.75 -19.04 -17.68
C LEU A 377 26.81 -19.75 -16.69
N ASP A 378 27.21 -20.88 -16.11
CA ASP A 378 26.40 -21.53 -15.07
C ASP A 378 26.20 -20.68 -13.83
N LEU A 379 27.29 -20.09 -13.34
CA LEU A 379 27.23 -19.20 -12.21
C LEU A 379 26.32 -18.00 -12.51
N ALA A 380 26.44 -17.39 -13.69
CA ALA A 380 25.59 -16.29 -14.12
C ALA A 380 24.10 -16.69 -14.13
N ARG A 381 23.79 -17.91 -14.58
CA ARG A 381 22.42 -18.43 -14.58
C ARG A 381 21.89 -18.63 -13.15
N VAL A 382 22.70 -19.19 -12.25
CA VAL A 382 22.33 -19.35 -10.84
C VAL A 382 22.08 -17.98 -10.20
N VAL A 383 23.03 -17.06 -10.32
CA VAL A 383 22.95 -15.71 -9.77
C VAL A 383 21.72 -14.97 -10.30
N ALA A 384 21.42 -15.07 -11.60
CA ALA A 384 20.27 -14.39 -12.18
C ALA A 384 18.93 -14.95 -11.70
N VAL A 385 18.81 -16.28 -11.53
CA VAL A 385 17.60 -16.90 -10.95
C VAL A 385 17.45 -16.56 -9.47
N THR A 386 18.55 -16.56 -8.72
CA THR A 386 18.56 -16.13 -7.31
C THR A 386 18.11 -14.67 -7.19
N ALA A 387 18.64 -13.76 -8.02
CA ALA A 387 18.26 -12.36 -7.99
C ALA A 387 16.77 -12.14 -8.32
N ALA A 388 16.23 -12.86 -9.32
CA ALA A 388 14.80 -12.80 -9.64
C ALA A 388 13.89 -13.38 -8.54
N SER A 389 14.44 -14.16 -7.61
CA SER A 389 13.69 -14.77 -6.50
C SER A 389 13.56 -13.82 -5.30
N VAL A 390 14.41 -12.79 -5.21
CA VAL A 390 14.42 -11.82 -4.11
C VAL A 390 13.06 -11.13 -3.93
N PRO A 391 12.37 -10.63 -4.98
CA PRO A 391 11.12 -9.91 -4.78
C PRO A 391 10.05 -10.74 -4.06
N ALA A 392 9.77 -11.97 -4.48
CA ALA A 392 8.82 -12.85 -3.79
C ALA A 392 9.27 -13.19 -2.35
N ALA A 393 10.58 -13.38 -2.16
CA ALA A 393 11.15 -13.64 -0.84
C ALA A 393 10.95 -12.47 0.15
N THR A 394 10.88 -11.22 -0.32
CA THR A 394 10.62 -10.07 0.57
C THR A 394 9.24 -10.08 1.21
N PHE A 395 8.24 -10.67 0.55
CA PHE A 395 6.89 -10.85 1.13
C PHE A 395 6.88 -12.05 2.09
N LEU A 396 7.51 -13.16 1.70
CA LEU A 396 7.61 -14.36 2.54
C LEU A 396 8.43 -14.14 3.81
N ALA A 397 9.35 -13.18 3.81
CA ALA A 397 10.12 -12.80 4.99
C ALA A 397 9.22 -12.38 6.17
N ASN A 398 8.03 -11.83 5.89
CA ASN A 398 7.06 -11.43 6.92
C ASN A 398 6.32 -12.60 7.60
N ILE A 399 6.55 -13.84 7.16
CA ILE A 399 6.13 -15.04 7.91
C ILE A 399 6.98 -15.19 9.20
N LEU A 400 8.22 -14.69 9.18
CA LEU A 400 9.12 -14.75 10.32
C LEU A 400 9.04 -13.44 11.12
N PRO A 401 8.97 -13.47 12.46
CA PRO A 401 8.87 -12.29 13.30
C PRO A 401 10.23 -11.57 13.44
N TRP A 402 10.81 -11.15 12.31
CA TRP A 402 12.13 -10.52 12.24
C TRP A 402 12.21 -9.21 13.04
N TRP A 403 11.08 -8.53 13.22
CA TRP A 403 10.94 -7.30 14.01
C TRP A 403 11.18 -7.52 15.52
N ARG A 404 10.98 -8.73 16.04
CA ARG A 404 11.28 -9.08 17.45
C ARG A 404 12.79 -9.24 17.72
N SER A 405 13.61 -9.31 16.68
CA SER A 405 15.07 -9.43 16.85
C SER A 405 15.68 -8.15 17.43
N SER A 406 16.72 -8.31 18.25
CA SER A 406 17.61 -7.23 18.69
C SER A 406 18.41 -6.62 17.54
N GLN A 407 18.56 -7.37 16.43
CA GLN A 407 19.21 -6.92 15.18
C GLN A 407 18.25 -7.11 13.99
N PRO A 408 17.21 -6.27 13.87
CA PRO A 408 16.15 -6.44 12.86
C PRO A 408 16.67 -6.48 11.44
N MET A 409 17.73 -5.72 11.15
CA MET A 409 18.38 -5.70 9.84
C MET A 409 18.98 -7.04 9.45
N ILE A 410 19.70 -7.67 10.37
CA ILE A 410 20.31 -8.98 10.13
C ILE A 410 19.20 -10.01 10.00
N ALA A 411 18.17 -9.94 10.85
CA ALA A 411 17.04 -10.87 10.83
C ALA A 411 16.25 -10.82 9.52
N ILE A 412 15.91 -9.61 9.01
CA ILE A 412 15.17 -9.49 7.75
C ILE A 412 16.03 -9.90 6.56
N VAL A 413 17.33 -9.55 6.53
CA VAL A 413 18.24 -9.98 5.45
C VAL A 413 18.39 -11.50 5.45
N ALA A 414 18.53 -12.13 6.62
CA ALA A 414 18.60 -13.57 6.76
C ALA A 414 17.28 -14.24 6.32
N ALA A 415 16.13 -13.69 6.69
CA ALA A 415 14.81 -14.17 6.26
C ALA A 415 14.64 -14.09 4.74
N VAL A 416 15.00 -12.96 4.12
CA VAL A 416 14.97 -12.79 2.66
C VAL A 416 15.95 -13.76 2.01
N ALA A 417 17.17 -13.91 2.53
CA ALA A 417 18.17 -14.83 1.98
C ALA A 417 17.71 -16.30 2.06
N LEU A 418 17.08 -16.70 3.16
CA LEU A 418 16.50 -18.04 3.35
C LEU A 418 15.44 -18.33 2.29
N TRP A 419 14.43 -17.46 2.16
CA TRP A 419 13.37 -17.65 1.17
C TRP A 419 13.88 -17.55 -0.27
N THR A 420 14.83 -16.66 -0.53
CA THR A 420 15.49 -16.55 -1.84
C THR A 420 16.20 -17.86 -2.20
N ALA A 421 16.92 -18.46 -1.25
CA ALA A 421 17.60 -19.74 -1.44
C ALA A 421 16.60 -20.87 -1.71
N ILE A 422 15.50 -20.95 -0.95
CA ILE A 422 14.44 -21.96 -1.15
C ILE A 422 13.85 -21.85 -2.57
N ILE A 423 13.48 -20.64 -3.01
CA ILE A 423 12.89 -20.41 -4.34
C ILE A 423 13.91 -20.72 -5.45
N ALA A 424 15.16 -20.28 -5.29
CA ALA A 424 16.21 -20.52 -6.26
C ALA A 424 16.54 -22.02 -6.40
N VAL A 425 16.62 -22.75 -5.28
CA VAL A 425 16.80 -24.21 -5.27
C VAL A 425 15.62 -24.89 -5.95
N LEU A 426 14.38 -24.50 -5.64
CA LEU A 426 13.19 -25.03 -6.31
C LEU A 426 13.25 -24.79 -7.82
N ALA A 427 13.67 -23.61 -8.26
CA ALA A 427 13.77 -23.25 -9.67
C ALA A 427 14.89 -24.00 -10.42
N LEU A 428 16.01 -24.29 -9.78
CA LEU A 428 17.23 -24.81 -10.40
C LEU A 428 17.45 -26.32 -10.22
N ALA A 429 17.12 -26.88 -9.04
CA ALA A 429 17.40 -28.28 -8.71
C ALA A 429 16.38 -29.27 -9.28
N GLY A 430 15.14 -28.81 -9.53
CA GLY A 430 14.09 -29.64 -10.11
C GLY A 430 14.35 -30.05 -11.57
N PRO A 431 13.59 -31.01 -12.13
CA PRO A 431 13.76 -31.48 -13.51
C PRO A 431 13.57 -30.37 -14.55
N TRP A 432 12.77 -29.35 -14.24
CA TRP A 432 12.57 -28.16 -15.07
C TRP A 432 13.79 -27.24 -15.10
N GLY A 433 14.68 -27.27 -14.10
CA GLY A 433 15.89 -26.46 -14.03
C GLY A 433 16.87 -26.73 -15.19
N ARG A 434 16.76 -27.91 -15.81
CA ARG A 434 17.51 -28.28 -17.02
C ARG A 434 17.06 -27.53 -18.28
N SER A 435 15.85 -26.97 -18.28
CA SER A 435 15.30 -26.21 -19.42
C SER A 435 15.49 -24.70 -19.25
N ALA A 436 15.62 -23.96 -20.36
CA ALA A 436 15.77 -22.49 -20.31
C ALA A 436 14.60 -21.79 -19.60
N LEU A 437 13.37 -22.22 -19.90
CA LEU A 437 12.14 -21.59 -19.43
C LEU A 437 11.63 -22.13 -18.09
N GLY A 438 12.20 -23.23 -17.59
CA GLY A 438 11.78 -23.86 -16.33
C GLY A 438 11.93 -22.94 -15.11
N PRO A 439 13.12 -22.37 -14.85
CA PRO A 439 13.30 -21.41 -13.77
C PRO A 439 12.39 -20.18 -13.90
N VAL A 440 12.15 -19.69 -15.13
CA VAL A 440 11.25 -18.57 -15.40
C VAL A 440 9.82 -18.89 -14.97
N MET A 441 9.34 -20.09 -15.30
CA MET A 441 8.02 -20.57 -14.88
C MET A 441 7.92 -20.65 -13.36
N VAL A 442 8.92 -21.23 -12.69
CA VAL A 442 8.89 -21.42 -11.23
C VAL A 442 8.91 -20.10 -10.49
N VAL A 443 9.90 -19.25 -10.74
CA VAL A 443 10.04 -17.97 -10.04
C VAL A 443 8.80 -17.11 -10.27
N SER A 444 8.34 -16.99 -11.52
CA SER A 444 7.15 -16.19 -11.83
C SER A 444 5.88 -16.76 -11.19
N THR A 445 5.73 -18.09 -11.15
CA THR A 445 4.58 -18.74 -10.50
C THR A 445 4.60 -18.49 -9.00
N VAL A 446 5.76 -18.63 -8.35
CA VAL A 446 5.89 -18.34 -6.91
C VAL A 446 5.54 -16.87 -6.64
N THR A 447 6.06 -15.92 -7.42
CA THR A 447 5.72 -14.50 -7.26
C THR A 447 4.22 -14.24 -7.41
N VAL A 448 3.57 -14.79 -8.45
CA VAL A 448 2.12 -14.65 -8.68
C VAL A 448 1.32 -15.27 -7.55
N LEU A 449 1.72 -16.44 -7.04
CA LEU A 449 1.02 -17.09 -5.93
C LEU A 449 1.20 -16.34 -4.62
N VAL A 450 2.41 -15.90 -4.29
CA VAL A 450 2.68 -15.16 -3.04
C VAL A 450 1.88 -13.86 -3.01
N ILE A 451 1.95 -13.05 -4.07
CA ILE A 451 1.25 -11.76 -4.11
C ILE A 451 -0.26 -11.96 -4.30
N GLY A 452 -0.66 -12.86 -5.20
CA GLY A 452 -2.07 -13.12 -5.51
C GLY A 452 -2.83 -13.71 -4.33
N LEU A 453 -2.28 -14.75 -3.68
CA LEU A 453 -2.91 -15.35 -2.50
C LEU A 453 -2.92 -14.37 -1.32
N ASP A 454 -1.85 -13.59 -1.12
CA ASP A 454 -1.83 -12.59 -0.06
C ASP A 454 -2.97 -11.57 -0.21
N VAL A 455 -3.14 -11.01 -1.40
CA VAL A 455 -4.24 -10.07 -1.70
C VAL A 455 -5.61 -10.72 -1.52
N MET A 456 -5.76 -12.00 -1.86
CA MET A 456 -7.03 -12.73 -1.70
C MET A 456 -7.34 -13.10 -0.24
N THR A 457 -6.35 -13.16 0.65
CA THR A 457 -6.50 -13.55 2.06
C THR A 457 -6.38 -12.38 3.04
N GLY A 458 -6.26 -11.14 2.55
CA GLY A 458 -6.31 -9.93 3.37
C GLY A 458 -5.04 -9.07 3.39
N SER A 459 -4.09 -9.28 2.46
CA SER A 459 -2.89 -8.46 2.28
C SER A 459 -1.91 -8.45 3.48
N ARG A 460 -1.82 -9.53 4.25
CA ARG A 460 -1.01 -9.59 5.48
C ARG A 460 0.49 -9.62 5.22
N LEU A 461 0.96 -10.35 4.20
CA LEU A 461 2.38 -10.49 3.88
C LEU A 461 2.96 -9.22 3.28
N GLN A 462 2.19 -8.47 2.49
CA GLN A 462 2.68 -7.22 1.91
C GLN A 462 2.72 -6.06 2.91
N LEU A 463 1.93 -6.09 3.99
CA LEU A 463 2.01 -5.07 5.05
C LEU A 463 3.38 -5.11 5.71
N SER A 464 4.04 -3.95 5.78
CA SER A 464 5.37 -3.79 6.36
C SER A 464 6.45 -4.67 5.68
N SER A 465 6.31 -4.98 4.39
CA SER A 465 7.32 -5.66 3.58
C SER A 465 8.22 -4.66 2.82
N LEU A 466 9.47 -5.06 2.53
CA LEU A 466 10.46 -4.23 1.81
C LEU A 466 9.95 -3.77 0.44
N MET A 467 9.21 -4.62 -0.28
CA MET A 467 8.61 -4.32 -1.59
C MET A 467 7.08 -4.29 -1.54
N GLY A 468 6.50 -4.21 -0.34
CA GLY A 468 5.05 -4.19 -0.12
C GLY A 468 4.51 -2.82 0.31
N LEU A 469 3.42 -2.86 1.08
CA LEU A 469 2.72 -1.68 1.60
C LEU A 469 3.37 -1.20 2.90
N GLN A 470 3.40 0.12 3.10
CA GLN A 470 3.95 0.75 4.30
C GLN A 470 2.85 1.56 4.99
N PRO A 471 2.16 0.99 6.00
CA PRO A 471 1.03 1.64 6.66
C PRO A 471 1.35 3.02 7.21
N ALA A 472 2.52 3.20 7.83
CA ALA A 472 2.95 4.50 8.36
C ALA A 472 3.09 5.62 7.31
N ILE A 473 3.25 5.29 6.02
CA ILE A 473 3.29 6.29 4.94
C ILE A 473 1.87 6.69 4.48
N GLY A 474 0.85 5.94 4.88
CA GLY A 474 -0.55 6.21 4.55
C GLY A 474 -0.84 6.18 3.05
N GLY A 475 -0.13 5.35 2.29
CA GLY A 475 -0.39 5.20 0.85
C GLY A 475 -1.59 4.30 0.58
N ARG A 476 -1.53 3.06 1.08
CA ARG A 476 -2.58 2.03 0.95
C ARG A 476 -2.42 0.98 2.05
N TYR A 477 -3.52 0.37 2.47
CA TYR A 477 -3.57 -0.60 3.58
C TYR A 477 -4.02 -2.01 3.17
N PHE A 478 -4.65 -2.18 2.01
CA PHE A 478 -5.06 -3.47 1.47
C PHE A 478 -4.97 -3.49 -0.06
N GLY A 479 -5.15 -4.65 -0.68
CA GLY A 479 -5.14 -4.79 -2.14
C GLY A 479 -3.73 -4.77 -2.73
N MET A 480 -3.60 -4.46 -4.02
CA MET A 480 -2.35 -4.54 -4.76
C MET A 480 -1.79 -3.14 -5.05
N GLY A 481 -0.80 -2.71 -4.26
CA GLY A 481 -0.10 -1.45 -4.49
C GLY A 481 0.77 -1.47 -5.76
N ASN A 482 1.34 -0.32 -6.13
CA ASN A 482 2.08 -0.16 -7.41
C ASN A 482 3.32 -1.04 -7.54
N VAL A 483 4.05 -1.27 -6.44
CA VAL A 483 5.22 -2.16 -6.43
C VAL A 483 4.79 -3.63 -6.56
N PRO A 484 3.87 -4.16 -5.73
CA PRO A 484 3.28 -5.49 -5.96
C PRO A 484 2.67 -5.68 -7.35
N PHE A 485 1.95 -4.69 -7.89
CA PHE A 485 1.39 -4.71 -9.25
C PHE A 485 2.47 -4.95 -10.31
N ALA A 486 3.57 -4.19 -10.25
CA ALA A 486 4.66 -4.33 -11.21
C ALA A 486 5.26 -5.74 -11.18
N LEU A 487 5.47 -6.31 -9.99
CA LEU A 487 5.98 -7.68 -9.81
C LEU A 487 4.98 -8.73 -10.32
N PHE A 488 3.72 -8.60 -9.91
CA PHE A 488 2.64 -9.52 -10.26
C PHE A 488 2.35 -9.53 -11.76
N ALA A 489 2.17 -8.36 -12.38
CA ALA A 489 1.95 -8.23 -13.83
C ALA A 489 3.14 -8.74 -14.63
N THR A 490 4.37 -8.44 -14.20
CA THR A 490 5.59 -8.96 -14.83
C THR A 490 5.61 -10.48 -14.82
N SER A 491 5.43 -11.08 -13.64
CA SER A 491 5.44 -12.53 -13.51
C SER A 491 4.28 -13.19 -14.25
N ALA A 492 3.08 -12.61 -14.25
CA ALA A 492 1.94 -13.14 -15.01
C ALA A 492 2.21 -13.14 -16.53
N VAL A 493 2.81 -12.07 -17.07
CA VAL A 493 3.22 -12.00 -18.48
C VAL A 493 4.30 -13.02 -18.80
N LEU A 494 5.28 -13.23 -17.91
CA LEU A 494 6.30 -14.26 -18.09
C LEU A 494 5.72 -15.68 -18.07
N ILE A 495 4.78 -15.99 -17.18
CA ILE A 495 4.05 -17.27 -17.19
C ILE A 495 3.32 -17.45 -18.51
N ALA A 496 2.53 -16.45 -18.92
CA ALA A 496 1.79 -16.46 -20.19
C ALA A 496 2.74 -16.66 -21.39
N THR A 497 3.92 -16.06 -21.36
CA THR A 497 4.97 -16.22 -22.38
C THR A 497 5.50 -17.65 -22.45
N VAL A 498 5.81 -18.28 -21.31
CA VAL A 498 6.30 -19.66 -21.27
C VAL A 498 5.23 -20.65 -21.76
N VAL A 499 3.98 -20.49 -21.33
CA VAL A 499 2.86 -21.34 -21.75
C VAL A 499 2.53 -21.16 -23.23
N ALA A 500 2.45 -19.92 -23.71
CA ALA A 500 2.24 -19.62 -25.12
C ALA A 500 3.35 -20.22 -25.99
N ASN A 501 4.60 -20.16 -25.54
CA ASN A 501 5.74 -20.76 -26.25
C ASN A 501 5.56 -22.28 -26.46
N ALA A 502 5.08 -22.99 -25.43
CA ALA A 502 4.81 -24.43 -25.53
C ALA A 502 3.73 -24.76 -26.58
N PHE A 503 2.68 -23.95 -26.69
CA PHE A 503 1.66 -24.14 -27.73
C PHE A 503 2.12 -23.71 -29.13
N LEU A 504 2.89 -22.64 -29.25
CA LEU A 504 3.46 -22.19 -30.53
C LEU A 504 4.40 -23.23 -31.12
N THR A 505 5.31 -23.78 -30.29
CA THR A 505 6.21 -24.87 -30.73
C THR A 505 5.47 -26.15 -31.11
N ALA A 506 4.23 -26.34 -30.65
CA ALA A 506 3.35 -27.42 -31.06
C ALA A 506 2.45 -27.07 -32.27
N GLY A 507 2.65 -25.90 -32.90
CA GLY A 507 1.86 -25.43 -34.05
C GLY A 507 0.45 -24.92 -33.71
N ARG A 508 0.11 -24.78 -32.42
CA ARG A 508 -1.25 -24.45 -31.95
C ARG A 508 -1.41 -22.97 -31.60
N ARG A 509 -1.37 -22.09 -32.60
CA ARG A 509 -1.44 -20.63 -32.41
C ARG A 509 -2.69 -20.15 -31.65
N ARG A 510 -3.87 -20.69 -31.98
CA ARG A 510 -5.13 -20.33 -31.28
C ARG A 510 -5.09 -20.74 -29.81
N ALA A 511 -4.53 -21.91 -29.49
CA ALA A 511 -4.38 -22.35 -28.09
C ALA A 511 -3.40 -21.46 -27.32
N ALA A 512 -2.31 -21.00 -27.98
CA ALA A 512 -1.40 -20.03 -27.39
C ALA A 512 -2.12 -18.71 -27.04
N ALA A 513 -2.89 -18.15 -27.98
CA ALA A 513 -3.68 -16.94 -27.77
C ALA A 513 -4.70 -17.10 -26.63
N TRP A 514 -5.45 -18.21 -26.61
CA TRP A 514 -6.40 -18.52 -25.52
C TRP A 514 -5.70 -18.67 -24.16
N SER A 515 -4.53 -19.30 -24.12
CA SER A 515 -3.78 -19.44 -22.86
C SER A 515 -3.34 -18.10 -22.29
N VAL A 516 -2.92 -17.16 -23.15
CA VAL A 516 -2.59 -15.79 -22.72
C VAL A 516 -3.82 -15.06 -22.20
N ALA A 517 -4.92 -15.11 -22.93
CA ALA A 517 -6.18 -14.48 -22.51
C ALA A 517 -6.66 -15.01 -21.15
N LEU A 518 -6.55 -16.32 -20.92
CA LEU A 518 -6.95 -16.94 -19.66
C LEU A 518 -6.03 -16.54 -18.50
N ILE A 519 -4.72 -16.68 -18.66
CA ILE A 519 -3.73 -16.40 -17.59
C ILE A 519 -3.77 -14.93 -17.20
N LEU A 520 -3.70 -14.03 -18.19
CA LEU A 520 -3.66 -12.61 -17.92
C LEU A 520 -5.04 -12.03 -17.60
N GLY A 521 -6.12 -12.65 -18.09
CA GLY A 521 -7.48 -12.34 -17.67
C GLY A 521 -7.69 -12.67 -16.18
N ALA A 522 -7.22 -13.83 -15.71
CA ALA A 522 -7.23 -14.16 -14.29
C ALA A 522 -6.39 -13.16 -13.47
N ALA A 523 -5.19 -12.81 -13.95
CA ALA A 523 -4.35 -11.80 -13.30
C ALA A 523 -5.04 -10.43 -13.23
N LEU A 524 -5.74 -10.00 -14.29
CA LEU A 524 -6.54 -8.78 -14.30
C LEU A 524 -7.65 -8.80 -13.24
N VAL A 525 -8.35 -9.92 -13.07
CA VAL A 525 -9.40 -10.05 -12.04
C VAL A 525 -8.79 -9.96 -10.65
N VAL A 526 -7.71 -10.70 -10.36
CA VAL A 526 -7.01 -10.65 -9.06
C VAL A 526 -6.54 -9.23 -8.75
N ASN A 527 -6.02 -8.52 -9.74
CA ASN A 527 -5.53 -7.15 -9.58
C ASN A 527 -6.66 -6.11 -9.41
N GLY A 528 -7.70 -6.20 -10.23
CA GLY A 528 -8.72 -5.15 -10.35
C GLY A 528 -9.95 -5.33 -9.47
N ALA A 529 -10.27 -6.55 -9.03
CA ALA A 529 -11.49 -6.81 -8.29
C ALA A 529 -11.52 -6.02 -6.95
N PRO A 530 -12.63 -5.33 -6.59
CA PRO A 530 -12.72 -4.52 -5.37
C PRO A 530 -12.53 -5.29 -4.06
N MET A 531 -12.80 -6.59 -4.07
CA MET A 531 -12.62 -7.51 -2.93
C MET A 531 -11.16 -7.97 -2.75
N TRP A 532 -10.34 -7.82 -3.79
CA TRP A 532 -8.96 -8.32 -3.84
C TRP A 532 -8.01 -7.15 -4.11
N GLY A 533 -7.44 -7.05 -5.32
CA GLY A 533 -6.38 -6.08 -5.58
C GLY A 533 -6.83 -4.63 -5.53
N ALA A 534 -8.10 -4.33 -5.83
CA ALA A 534 -8.66 -2.97 -5.77
C ALA A 534 -7.76 -1.89 -6.41
N ASP A 535 -6.97 -2.27 -7.41
CA ASP A 535 -6.04 -1.39 -8.08
C ASP A 535 -6.73 -0.74 -9.29
N ALA A 536 -6.71 0.58 -9.36
CA ALA A 536 -7.32 1.34 -10.43
C ALA A 536 -6.46 1.35 -11.71
N GLY A 537 -5.13 1.24 -11.60
CA GLY A 537 -4.25 1.39 -12.75
C GLY A 537 -4.13 0.13 -13.60
N GLY A 538 -4.10 -1.06 -12.99
CA GLY A 538 -4.03 -2.31 -13.72
C GLY A 538 -5.23 -2.58 -14.65
N PRO A 539 -6.49 -2.30 -14.27
CA PRO A 539 -7.65 -2.36 -15.18
C PRO A 539 -7.57 -1.44 -16.39
N LEU A 540 -6.73 -0.40 -16.36
CA LEU A 540 -6.46 0.46 -17.51
C LEU A 540 -5.26 -0.04 -18.34
N ALA A 541 -4.26 -0.66 -17.70
CA ALA A 541 -3.04 -1.11 -18.37
C ALA A 541 -3.13 -2.54 -18.93
N LEU A 542 -3.64 -3.50 -18.15
CA LEU A 542 -3.63 -4.92 -18.48
C LEU A 542 -4.53 -5.28 -19.67
N PRO A 543 -5.76 -4.78 -19.84
CA PRO A 543 -6.58 -5.16 -20.99
C PRO A 543 -5.92 -4.83 -22.33
N VAL A 544 -5.25 -3.68 -22.40
CA VAL A 544 -4.50 -3.24 -23.58
C VAL A 544 -3.31 -4.16 -23.84
N ALA A 545 -2.55 -4.52 -22.80
CA ALA A 545 -1.45 -5.47 -22.91
C ALA A 545 -1.91 -6.88 -23.33
N ILE A 546 -3.01 -7.37 -22.75
CA ILE A 546 -3.63 -8.66 -23.08
C ILE A 546 -4.03 -8.69 -24.55
N ALA A 547 -4.76 -7.66 -25.01
CA ALA A 547 -5.18 -7.55 -26.40
C ALA A 547 -3.97 -7.49 -27.33
N PHE A 548 -2.95 -6.70 -27.00
CA PHE A 548 -1.71 -6.63 -27.77
C PHE A 548 -1.04 -8.01 -27.91
N PHE A 549 -0.92 -8.76 -26.82
CA PHE A 549 -0.29 -10.09 -26.85
C PHE A 549 -1.09 -11.09 -27.69
N VAL A 550 -2.41 -11.15 -27.47
CA VAL A 550 -3.32 -12.03 -28.21
C VAL A 550 -3.28 -11.73 -29.70
N LEU A 551 -3.38 -10.46 -30.11
CA LEU A 551 -3.34 -10.06 -31.52
C LEU A 551 -1.99 -10.42 -32.16
N THR A 552 -0.89 -10.21 -31.43
CA THR A 552 0.46 -10.55 -31.91
C THR A 552 0.61 -12.06 -32.13
N LEU A 553 0.11 -12.90 -31.21
CA LEU A 553 0.13 -14.36 -31.36
C LEU A 553 -0.75 -14.87 -32.51
N LEU A 554 -1.83 -14.15 -32.84
CA LEU A 554 -2.69 -14.44 -33.98
C LEU A 554 -2.12 -13.94 -35.31
N GLY A 555 -0.97 -13.25 -35.31
CA GLY A 555 -0.35 -12.67 -36.51
C GLY A 555 -1.05 -11.41 -37.01
N ILE A 556 -1.88 -10.78 -36.18
CA ILE A 556 -2.65 -9.59 -36.53
C ILE A 556 -1.80 -8.35 -36.22
N LYS A 557 -1.37 -7.62 -37.25
CA LYS A 557 -0.58 -6.39 -37.08
C LYS A 557 -1.37 -5.32 -36.32
N VAL A 558 -0.82 -4.79 -35.24
CA VAL A 558 -1.47 -3.70 -34.48
C VAL A 558 -1.15 -2.37 -35.15
N THR A 559 -2.13 -1.82 -35.88
CA THR A 559 -2.03 -0.49 -36.50
C THR A 559 -2.33 0.61 -35.49
N LEU A 560 -1.98 1.87 -35.77
CA LEU A 560 -2.31 3.01 -34.91
C LEU A 560 -3.82 3.08 -34.62
N ARG A 561 -4.66 2.81 -35.62
CA ARG A 561 -6.13 2.72 -35.44
C ARG A 561 -6.52 1.67 -34.41
N ARG A 562 -5.90 0.49 -34.42
CA ARG A 562 -6.18 -0.57 -33.43
C ARG A 562 -5.71 -0.17 -32.03
N TRP A 563 -4.57 0.51 -31.91
CA TRP A 563 -4.12 1.07 -30.64
C TRP A 563 -5.12 2.07 -30.06
N LEU A 564 -5.58 3.03 -30.87
CA LEU A 564 -6.57 4.03 -30.44
C LEU A 564 -7.89 3.36 -30.04
N LEU A 565 -8.36 2.37 -30.81
CA LEU A 565 -9.58 1.63 -30.48
C LEU A 565 -9.44 0.81 -29.18
N LEU A 566 -8.27 0.21 -28.93
CA LEU A 566 -8.03 -0.51 -27.67
C LEU A 566 -8.01 0.44 -26.48
N LEU A 567 -7.28 1.55 -26.58
CA LEU A 567 -7.23 2.56 -25.52
C LEU A 567 -8.60 3.17 -25.24
N LEU A 568 -9.33 3.54 -26.30
CA LEU A 568 -10.69 4.07 -26.19
C LEU A 568 -11.64 3.02 -25.60
N GLY A 569 -11.60 1.78 -26.08
CA GLY A 569 -12.45 0.70 -25.58
C GLY A 569 -12.19 0.40 -24.10
N THR A 570 -10.92 0.32 -23.70
CA THR A 570 -10.55 0.16 -22.28
C THR A 570 -11.01 1.35 -21.44
N GLY A 571 -10.83 2.59 -21.92
CA GLY A 571 -11.31 3.79 -21.24
C GLY A 571 -12.84 3.81 -21.08
N VAL A 572 -13.59 3.46 -22.14
CA VAL A 572 -15.06 3.38 -22.11
C VAL A 572 -15.53 2.31 -21.12
N VAL A 573 -14.94 1.12 -21.14
CA VAL A 573 -15.28 0.05 -20.18
C VAL A 573 -14.97 0.49 -18.75
N PHE A 574 -13.82 1.12 -18.52
CA PHE A 574 -13.44 1.63 -17.21
C PHE A 574 -14.43 2.68 -16.70
N LEU A 575 -14.77 3.68 -17.52
CA LEU A 575 -15.74 4.71 -17.18
C LEU A 575 -17.15 4.14 -16.97
N ALA A 576 -17.55 3.16 -17.77
CA ALA A 576 -18.83 2.48 -17.59
C ALA A 576 -18.88 1.73 -16.25
N VAL A 577 -17.81 1.02 -15.87
CA VAL A 577 -17.73 0.36 -14.56
C VAL A 577 -17.73 1.37 -13.42
N ALA A 578 -16.97 2.46 -13.54
CA ALA A 578 -16.94 3.53 -12.55
C ALA A 578 -18.31 4.19 -12.37
N PHE A 579 -19.02 4.47 -13.48
CA PHE A 579 -20.38 5.02 -13.45
C PHE A 579 -21.38 4.03 -12.87
N LEU A 580 -21.31 2.73 -13.22
CA LEU A 580 -22.19 1.72 -12.62
C LEU A 580 -21.94 1.56 -11.13
N ASP A 581 -20.70 1.74 -10.68
CA ASP A 581 -20.33 1.71 -9.28
C ASP A 581 -20.80 2.96 -8.52
N SER A 582 -20.83 4.14 -9.15
CA SER A 582 -21.39 5.36 -8.54
C SER A 582 -22.92 5.32 -8.37
N LEU A 583 -23.61 4.40 -9.04
CA LEU A 583 -25.04 4.18 -8.82
C LEU A 583 -25.33 3.38 -7.54
N ARG A 584 -24.32 2.81 -6.89
CA ARG A 584 -24.48 2.09 -5.63
C ARG A 584 -24.74 3.05 -4.47
N PRO A 585 -25.38 2.57 -3.39
CA PRO A 585 -25.48 3.32 -2.14
C PRO A 585 -24.10 3.85 -1.69
N PRO A 586 -24.02 5.06 -1.09
CA PRO A 586 -22.74 5.71 -0.78
C PRO A 586 -21.79 4.86 0.07
N ASP A 587 -22.35 4.08 0.99
CA ASP A 587 -21.67 3.14 1.87
C ASP A 587 -21.06 1.93 1.14
N GLN A 588 -21.47 1.69 -0.11
CA GLN A 588 -21.07 0.53 -0.93
C GLN A 588 -20.31 0.92 -2.21
N GLN A 589 -20.15 2.21 -2.47
CA GLN A 589 -19.37 2.69 -3.60
C GLN A 589 -17.88 2.38 -3.38
N SER A 590 -17.19 1.99 -4.45
CA SER A 590 -15.74 1.91 -4.42
C SER A 590 -15.11 3.26 -4.77
N HIS A 591 -13.78 3.34 -4.68
CA HIS A 591 -13.03 4.51 -5.17
C HIS A 591 -13.27 4.82 -6.65
N LEU A 592 -13.72 3.85 -7.45
CA LEU A 592 -14.09 4.09 -8.85
C LEU A 592 -15.41 4.84 -8.95
N GLY A 593 -16.43 4.47 -8.14
CA GLY A 593 -17.68 5.22 -8.03
C GLY A 593 -17.46 6.65 -7.58
N MET A 594 -16.69 6.86 -6.51
CA MET A 594 -16.32 8.20 -6.04
C MET A 594 -15.54 9.00 -7.09
N PHE A 595 -14.70 8.34 -7.89
CA PHE A 595 -14.01 9.01 -9.00
C PHE A 595 -15.00 9.45 -10.09
N ALA A 596 -15.97 8.63 -10.46
CA ALA A 596 -17.01 9.03 -11.41
C ALA A 596 -17.81 10.25 -10.90
N GLU A 597 -18.10 10.31 -9.60
CA GLU A 597 -18.72 11.49 -8.99
C GLU A 597 -17.81 12.72 -9.05
N SER A 598 -16.51 12.60 -8.75
CA SER A 598 -15.59 13.75 -8.86
C SER A 598 -15.47 14.30 -10.29
N ILE A 599 -15.74 13.50 -11.32
CA ILE A 599 -15.86 14.00 -12.70
C ILE A 599 -17.10 14.87 -12.85
N LEU A 600 -18.24 14.47 -12.26
CA LEU A 600 -19.49 15.23 -12.29
C LEU A 600 -19.39 16.53 -11.50
N ASP A 601 -18.68 16.50 -10.35
CA ASP A 601 -18.48 17.64 -9.47
C ASP A 601 -17.36 18.59 -9.94
N GLY A 602 -16.67 18.27 -11.03
CA GLY A 602 -15.60 19.09 -11.61
C GLY A 602 -14.26 19.04 -10.86
N THR A 603 -14.11 18.21 -9.84
CA THR A 603 -12.89 18.10 -9.00
C THR A 603 -11.92 17.01 -9.48
N ALA A 604 -12.29 16.20 -10.47
CA ALA A 604 -11.45 15.13 -11.00
C ALA A 604 -10.10 15.62 -11.54
N LEU A 605 -10.01 16.87 -12.01
CA LEU A 605 -8.76 17.44 -12.51
C LEU A 605 -7.71 17.56 -11.40
N ASP A 606 -8.11 17.89 -10.17
CA ASP A 606 -7.19 17.96 -9.03
C ASP A 606 -6.59 16.61 -8.69
N ILE A 607 -7.36 15.53 -8.86
CA ILE A 607 -6.87 14.16 -8.69
C ILE A 607 -5.78 13.85 -9.73
N VAL A 608 -6.01 14.22 -11.00
CA VAL A 608 -5.05 14.00 -12.09
C VAL A 608 -3.78 14.83 -11.89
N ILE A 609 -3.92 16.12 -11.56
CA ILE A 609 -2.79 17.02 -11.32
C ILE A 609 -1.97 16.51 -10.13
N ARG A 610 -2.61 16.14 -9.02
CA ARG A 610 -1.93 15.59 -7.85
C ARG A 610 -1.17 14.30 -8.15
N LYS A 611 -1.75 13.40 -8.96
CA LYS A 611 -1.05 12.18 -9.42
C LYS A 611 0.17 12.53 -10.29
N ALA A 612 0.05 13.53 -11.16
CA ALA A 612 1.15 14.02 -11.99
C ALA A 612 2.26 14.66 -11.13
N GLU A 613 1.90 15.50 -10.15
CA GLU A 613 2.83 16.10 -9.19
C GLU A 613 3.55 15.05 -8.35
N GLN A 614 2.86 13.99 -7.91
CA GLN A 614 3.48 12.87 -7.21
C GLN A 614 4.51 12.15 -8.10
N ASN A 615 4.16 11.86 -9.36
CA ASN A 615 5.12 11.28 -10.32
C ASN A 615 6.32 12.21 -10.57
N TRP A 616 6.08 13.52 -10.70
CA TRP A 616 7.13 14.51 -10.87
C TRP A 616 8.06 14.60 -9.65
N GLY A 617 7.49 14.61 -8.44
CA GLY A 617 8.27 14.60 -7.19
C GLY A 617 9.12 13.33 -7.04
N VAL A 618 8.61 12.17 -7.46
CA VAL A 618 9.39 10.92 -7.49
C VAL A 618 10.55 11.00 -8.49
N LEU A 619 10.34 11.62 -9.66
CA LEU A 619 11.40 11.81 -10.66
C LEU A 619 12.50 12.78 -10.22
N THR A 620 12.14 13.85 -9.51
CA THR A 620 13.03 15.00 -9.27
C THR A 620 13.59 15.05 -7.86
N THR A 621 12.86 14.60 -6.84
CA THR A 621 13.14 14.96 -5.44
C THR A 621 13.57 13.76 -4.59
N ASN A 622 13.04 12.56 -4.84
CA ASN A 622 13.20 11.44 -3.89
C ASN A 622 14.41 10.53 -4.14
N TYR A 623 14.89 10.39 -5.38
CA TYR A 623 16.09 9.60 -5.68
C TYR A 623 16.85 10.19 -6.86
N SER A 624 18.14 10.46 -6.69
CA SER A 624 19.01 10.99 -7.76
C SER A 624 19.13 10.06 -8.98
N MET A 625 18.51 8.88 -8.97
CA MET A 625 18.53 7.91 -10.07
C MET A 625 17.15 7.70 -10.73
N THR A 626 16.04 8.11 -10.11
CA THR A 626 14.70 7.90 -10.72
C THR A 626 14.51 8.73 -11.99
N PHE A 627 15.21 9.86 -12.13
CA PHE A 627 15.22 10.65 -13.37
C PHE A 627 15.72 9.85 -14.59
N LEU A 628 16.54 8.80 -14.37
CA LEU A 628 17.03 7.92 -15.43
C LEU A 628 15.99 6.91 -15.92
N VAL A 629 14.91 6.66 -15.16
CA VAL A 629 13.93 5.62 -15.47
C VAL A 629 13.23 5.86 -16.82
N PRO A 630 12.75 7.06 -17.17
CA PRO A 630 12.17 7.31 -18.48
C PRO A 630 13.16 7.06 -19.63
N PHE A 631 14.42 7.45 -19.46
CA PHE A 631 15.47 7.24 -20.46
C PHE A 631 15.82 5.76 -20.61
N ALA A 632 15.94 5.03 -19.49
CA ALA A 632 16.16 3.59 -19.50
C ALA A 632 14.98 2.85 -20.14
N LEU A 633 13.75 3.23 -19.82
CA LEU A 633 12.54 2.67 -20.42
C LEU A 633 12.50 2.93 -21.94
N ALA A 634 12.73 4.18 -22.36
CA ALA A 634 12.79 4.54 -23.78
C ALA A 634 13.91 3.78 -24.51
N PHE A 635 15.07 3.62 -23.89
CA PHE A 635 16.19 2.83 -24.43
C PHE A 635 15.80 1.36 -24.60
N VAL A 636 15.17 0.74 -23.61
CA VAL A 636 14.72 -0.66 -23.69
C VAL A 636 13.64 -0.83 -24.76
N ILE A 637 12.68 0.10 -24.84
CA ILE A 637 11.66 0.13 -25.91
C ILE A 637 12.34 0.19 -27.28
N TYR A 638 13.29 1.12 -27.47
CA TYR A 638 14.04 1.25 -28.72
C TYR A 638 14.78 -0.05 -29.10
N VAL A 639 15.47 -0.66 -28.12
CA VAL A 639 16.23 -1.90 -28.35
C VAL A 639 15.31 -3.06 -28.74
N LEU A 640 14.15 -3.24 -28.09
CA LEU A 640 13.25 -4.37 -28.33
C LEU A 640 12.30 -4.17 -29.52
N ALA A 641 11.86 -2.93 -29.77
CA ALA A 641 10.99 -2.62 -30.91
C ALA A 641 11.73 -2.73 -32.24
N ARG A 642 13.01 -2.33 -32.27
CA ARG A 642 13.83 -2.36 -33.49
C ARG A 642 14.60 -3.66 -33.62
N GLU A 643 14.14 -4.53 -34.53
CA GLU A 643 14.76 -5.83 -34.86
C GLU A 643 16.25 -5.73 -35.19
N THR A 644 16.62 -4.64 -35.87
CA THR A 644 17.99 -4.42 -36.34
C THR A 644 18.93 -3.89 -35.27
N SER A 645 18.45 -3.61 -34.05
CA SER A 645 19.26 -3.05 -32.96
C SER A 645 20.31 -4.05 -32.47
N TRP A 646 21.44 -3.55 -31.96
CA TRP A 646 22.51 -4.41 -31.45
C TRP A 646 22.05 -5.34 -30.32
N GLY A 647 21.21 -4.85 -29.40
CA GLY A 647 20.66 -5.63 -28.29
C GLY A 647 19.64 -6.67 -28.75
N SER A 648 18.80 -6.35 -29.73
CA SER A 648 17.90 -7.33 -30.35
C SER A 648 18.70 -8.45 -31.05
N ARG A 649 19.78 -8.11 -31.77
CA ARG A 649 20.68 -9.12 -32.37
C ARG A 649 21.30 -10.03 -31.31
N ALA A 650 21.64 -9.47 -30.16
CA ALA A 650 22.22 -10.22 -29.05
C ALA A 650 21.23 -11.20 -28.41
N LEU A 651 19.93 -10.90 -28.48
CA LEU A 651 18.82 -11.76 -28.04
C LEU A 651 18.23 -12.64 -29.15
N GLN A 652 18.63 -12.44 -30.41
CA GLN A 652 18.00 -13.03 -31.59
C GLN A 652 17.93 -14.55 -31.50
N ARG A 653 19.02 -15.20 -31.04
CA ARG A 653 19.07 -16.66 -30.87
C ARG A 653 18.02 -17.17 -29.89
N SER A 654 17.80 -16.43 -28.81
CA SER A 654 16.75 -16.74 -27.83
C SER A 654 15.35 -16.53 -28.42
N PHE A 655 15.17 -15.50 -29.25
CA PHE A 655 13.88 -15.27 -29.94
C PHE A 655 13.57 -16.34 -30.99
N ASP A 656 14.58 -16.78 -31.75
CA ASP A 656 14.42 -17.84 -32.74
C ASP A 656 14.08 -19.18 -32.07
N ARG A 657 14.72 -19.48 -30.93
CA ARG A 657 14.45 -20.70 -30.15
C ARG A 657 13.13 -20.66 -29.39
N PHE A 658 12.68 -19.47 -28.97
CA PHE A 658 11.47 -19.27 -28.18
C PHE A 658 10.55 -18.23 -28.84
N PRO A 659 9.70 -18.62 -29.81
CA PRO A 659 8.90 -17.69 -30.60
C PRO A 659 7.96 -16.76 -29.81
N ALA A 660 7.53 -17.16 -28.61
CA ALA A 660 6.67 -16.30 -27.79
C ALA A 660 7.46 -15.24 -26.98
N LEU A 661 8.79 -15.38 -26.86
CA LEU A 661 9.58 -14.56 -25.95
C LEU A 661 9.53 -13.07 -26.31
N ARG A 662 9.74 -12.73 -27.58
CA ARG A 662 9.70 -11.34 -28.03
C ARG A 662 8.30 -10.72 -27.93
N PRO A 663 7.21 -11.36 -28.40
CA PRO A 663 5.85 -10.90 -28.12
C PRO A 663 5.56 -10.68 -26.63
N GLY A 664 6.02 -11.60 -25.77
CA GLY A 664 5.88 -11.50 -24.32
C GLY A 664 6.59 -10.29 -23.73
N LEU A 665 7.84 -10.02 -24.14
CA LEU A 665 8.59 -8.85 -23.69
C LEU A 665 8.01 -7.52 -24.18
N LEU A 666 7.53 -7.46 -25.41
CA LEU A 666 6.84 -6.27 -25.91
C LEU A 666 5.53 -6.05 -25.14
N THR A 667 4.79 -7.11 -24.82
CA THR A 667 3.59 -7.04 -23.98
C THR A 667 3.93 -6.52 -22.58
N LEU A 668 5.02 -7.01 -21.99
CA LEU A 668 5.49 -6.55 -20.70
C LEU A 668 5.81 -5.05 -20.73
N LEU A 669 6.51 -4.58 -21.77
CA LEU A 669 6.77 -3.15 -21.95
C LEU A 669 5.48 -2.34 -22.03
N VAL A 670 4.49 -2.79 -22.81
CA VAL A 670 3.18 -2.12 -22.90
C VAL A 670 2.53 -2.02 -21.52
N ALA A 671 2.48 -3.12 -20.76
CA ALA A 671 1.89 -3.14 -19.43
C ALA A 671 2.61 -2.20 -18.46
N LEU A 672 3.94 -2.23 -18.41
CA LEU A 672 4.74 -1.39 -17.50
C LEU A 672 4.72 0.08 -17.91
N THR A 673 4.70 0.40 -19.19
CA THR A 673 4.58 1.78 -19.70
C THR A 673 3.20 2.36 -19.41
N LEU A 674 2.12 1.61 -19.65
CA LEU A 674 0.78 2.08 -19.28
C LEU A 674 0.66 2.21 -17.76
N GLY A 675 1.20 1.25 -17.01
CA GLY A 675 1.28 1.33 -15.55
C GLY A 675 2.00 2.58 -15.06
N PHE A 676 3.12 2.96 -15.70
CA PHE A 676 3.87 4.18 -15.40
C PHE A 676 3.03 5.46 -15.51
N PHE A 677 2.18 5.56 -16.53
CA PHE A 677 1.37 6.76 -16.77
C PHE A 677 0.09 6.83 -15.93
N VAL A 678 -0.52 5.68 -15.63
CA VAL A 678 -1.85 5.63 -15.00
C VAL A 678 -1.78 5.62 -13.46
N ASN A 679 -0.72 5.05 -12.89
CA ASN A 679 -0.60 4.91 -11.44
C ASN A 679 0.03 6.13 -10.76
N ASP A 680 -0.35 6.33 -9.50
CA ASP A 680 0.34 7.21 -8.58
C ASP A 680 1.76 6.68 -8.30
N SER A 681 2.79 7.52 -8.33
CA SER A 681 4.19 7.05 -8.26
C SER A 681 4.55 5.96 -9.29
N GLY A 682 3.88 5.95 -10.46
CA GLY A 682 4.08 4.98 -11.54
C GLY A 682 5.51 4.94 -12.09
N VAL A 683 6.31 5.95 -11.81
CA VAL A 683 7.77 5.99 -12.07
C VAL A 683 8.49 4.75 -11.55
N ALA A 684 8.07 4.20 -10.41
CA ALA A 684 8.70 3.01 -9.84
C ALA A 684 8.36 1.71 -10.61
N ILE A 685 7.22 1.65 -11.31
CA ILE A 685 6.68 0.42 -11.90
C ILE A 685 7.65 -0.23 -12.91
N PRO A 686 8.20 0.47 -13.91
CA PRO A 686 9.13 -0.14 -14.85
C PRO A 686 10.41 -0.65 -14.18
N ALA A 687 10.95 0.11 -13.22
CA ALA A 687 12.16 -0.25 -12.50
C ALA A 687 11.95 -1.51 -11.67
N VAL A 688 10.83 -1.60 -10.95
CA VAL A 688 10.45 -2.77 -10.16
C VAL A 688 10.20 -3.99 -11.05
N GLY A 689 9.44 -3.86 -12.15
CA GLY A 689 9.22 -4.97 -13.08
C GLY A 689 10.52 -5.52 -13.67
N ALA A 690 11.50 -4.64 -13.95
CA ALA A 690 12.81 -5.03 -14.46
C ALA A 690 13.59 -5.94 -13.49
N THR A 691 13.37 -5.81 -12.18
CA THR A 691 14.06 -6.64 -11.16
C THR A 691 13.77 -8.14 -11.30
N ILE A 692 12.63 -8.52 -11.87
CA ILE A 692 12.31 -9.92 -12.19
C ILE A 692 12.62 -10.22 -13.66
N ALA A 693 12.21 -9.33 -14.57
CA ALA A 693 12.27 -9.61 -16.00
C ALA A 693 13.71 -9.73 -16.52
N VAL A 694 14.60 -8.82 -16.12
CA VAL A 694 15.97 -8.77 -16.67
C VAL A 694 16.81 -9.95 -16.19
N PRO A 695 16.85 -10.34 -14.90
CA PRO A 695 17.61 -11.52 -14.50
C PRO A 695 17.07 -12.81 -15.13
N LEU A 696 15.75 -12.97 -15.25
CA LEU A 696 15.18 -14.14 -15.92
C LEU A 696 15.51 -14.18 -17.42
N LEU A 697 15.57 -13.02 -18.09
CA LEU A 697 16.07 -12.95 -19.46
C LEU A 697 17.55 -13.32 -19.57
N ILE A 698 18.39 -12.86 -18.65
CA ILE A 698 19.80 -13.26 -18.60
C ILE A 698 19.91 -14.78 -18.44
N ALA A 699 19.12 -15.38 -17.54
CA ALA A 699 19.11 -16.82 -17.32
C ALA A 699 18.73 -17.61 -18.59
N ILE A 700 17.78 -17.11 -19.40
CA ILE A 700 17.44 -17.71 -20.71
C ILE A 700 18.62 -17.61 -21.66
N ASN A 701 19.18 -16.41 -21.86
CA ASN A 701 20.21 -16.16 -22.88
C ASN A 701 21.50 -16.94 -22.57
N VAL A 702 21.91 -16.94 -21.31
CA VAL A 702 23.10 -17.66 -20.85
C VAL A 702 22.93 -19.17 -21.03
N TRP A 703 21.73 -19.70 -20.80
CA TRP A 703 21.43 -21.11 -21.07
C TRP A 703 21.54 -21.45 -22.57
N VAL A 704 21.02 -20.57 -23.45
CA VAL A 704 21.10 -20.74 -24.91
C VAL A 704 22.57 -20.78 -25.35
N LEU A 705 23.38 -19.82 -24.89
CA LEU A 705 24.81 -19.74 -25.19
C LEU A 705 25.57 -20.98 -24.70
N ARG A 706 25.28 -21.50 -23.50
CA ARG A 706 25.95 -22.69 -22.98
C ARG A 706 25.71 -23.93 -23.85
N HIS A 707 24.51 -24.10 -24.39
CA HIS A 707 24.18 -25.28 -25.20
C HIS A 707 24.75 -25.21 -26.62
N GLU A 708 25.26 -24.06 -27.05
CA GLU A 708 26.01 -23.91 -28.31
C GLU A 708 27.48 -24.32 -28.14
N VAL A 709 28.11 -23.97 -27.01
CA VAL A 709 29.52 -24.33 -26.71
C VAL A 709 29.73 -25.85 -26.60
N VAL A 710 28.67 -26.63 -26.35
CA VAL A 710 28.74 -28.09 -26.16
C VAL A 710 28.33 -28.87 -27.42
N ALA A 711 27.70 -28.24 -28.41
CA ALA A 711 27.44 -28.90 -29.69
C ALA A 711 28.73 -28.90 -30.52
N PRO A 712 29.27 -30.06 -30.95
CA PRO A 712 30.39 -30.07 -31.87
C PRO A 712 29.95 -29.35 -33.15
N VAL A 713 30.81 -28.48 -33.64
CA VAL A 713 30.76 -28.06 -35.04
C VAL A 713 31.05 -29.33 -35.83
N ASP A 714 30.03 -29.94 -36.41
CA ASP A 714 30.25 -30.83 -37.55
C ASP A 714 30.92 -29.94 -38.62
N GLU A 715 32.24 -30.07 -38.74
CA GLU A 715 32.99 -29.44 -39.82
C GLU A 715 32.49 -30.00 -41.16
N PRO A 716 32.34 -29.15 -42.19
CA PRO A 716 31.86 -29.56 -43.51
C PRO A 716 32.81 -30.52 -44.23
#